data_AF-A0A518I5Z3-F1
#
_entry.id   AF-A0A518I5Z3-F1
#
_cell.length_a   1.000
_cell.length_b   1.000
_cell.length_c   1.000
_cell.angle_alpha   90.00
_cell.angle_beta   90.00
_cell.angle_gamma   90.00
#
_symmetry.space_group_name_H-M   'P 1'
#
loop_
_entity.id
_entity.type
_entity.pdbx_description
1 polymer ?
#
loop_
_entity_poly.entity_id
_entity_poly.type
_entity_poly.pdbx_seq_one_letter_code
_entity_poly.pdbx_strand_id
1 'polypeptide(L)'
;MSKNNHQANTRESLSELQEAVELLAQEVRVLREVIDEIREDFRWAVQNGCLTAGDETVPESHAGNFLKSARSQADFGEDMTTTEDVDQQCDSPAEHSTEEPAGSAITGDLNERIQQHEEWERTVRDPAKEASEGVRKLQTKDQGASAEYEIALLPSGRWALRTDLRYHVGDLRGNTTPWAEYESREECVDQFVSRAKQFFDREIDAGGNELQQKARTEMLRYFEGSLFGFVEPDVVRQHDTAAQQPEASTPDPVTVPDMPEQVPLEQAAVPIQTEPTLSSNADSADVSLRDSHGKGVESHTDNHRPYTLDDFKVFLQRIDTADINASALQANFARLVSGREQLLTQLISEKNAQELKKLASRFGCFDAGRNTKQQNAEAIIRSMMQAYTLQKTVMYQPFSGETYETAIQKAVESIGEEEIQSYLQDRTARSDKIEKSLTRPETLEEFRYFVNHKGETELRPEQRVAFDRLQAKQTRAERANRKTATVEQFSGDVADLQITIKEGFHTRQNIPLWICQLSERVDRATFSDLKFKAQQLGGWWSSFKKADAGFQFKNEDSAQKFQSLLQGNADRSDELADRKTRKIETASERLLQLTSDLEQSANAALHQDRLTNTVRRSEMAAGIRGRAYAELAFAGTMRRLATGLAAGETLYLDGIRTKTQLSTLINVLRRAKRKRNELLLREKGDLGVWERHNTVEELDQRPLEVEDADFAEFPYPNIYKRNLEAVITSAANRKGLKQRAEKLKKRTAAAGEFIAFQKEYEINEFTEFCNRCKGAGIDVQWLERSLDDFKRLHAANIQTLPELRMALRELIPHLQKKQADDPVLKAEQALIGKKLEGFFPTPRSVISRMLELADIPPEARILEPSAGKGDILDMLREHCPDARLTAIELNGTLFDVLAAKGHSVERGNFLEHQGEYDRIVMNPPFEKGADMEHVRHAFDLLAPNGKLVAIMSEGPFFRNDTQATEFRNWLDEVGGDSEQLSEDAFNSSEAFRKTGVRTRIVTIAR
;
A
#
# COMPACT_ATOMS: atom_id res chain seq x y z
N MET A 1 35.91 -57.92 -31.12
CA MET A 1 34.51 -57.72 -30.69
C MET A 1 34.31 -56.49 -29.79
N SER A 2 35.23 -56.16 -28.89
CA SER A 2 35.06 -55.12 -27.84
C SER A 2 34.82 -53.64 -28.25
N LYS A 3 34.49 -53.32 -29.52
CA LYS A 3 34.09 -51.95 -29.92
C LYS A 3 32.60 -51.81 -30.24
N ASN A 4 31.86 -52.89 -30.51
CA ASN A 4 30.45 -52.79 -30.88
C ASN A 4 29.52 -52.69 -29.65
N ASN A 5 29.76 -53.46 -28.56
CA ASN A 5 28.87 -53.45 -27.39
C ASN A 5 28.82 -52.09 -26.66
N HIS A 6 29.94 -51.37 -26.55
CA HIS A 6 29.93 -50.05 -25.89
C HIS A 6 29.13 -48.99 -26.66
N GLN A 7 28.98 -49.13 -27.99
CA GLN A 7 28.09 -48.28 -28.80
C GLN A 7 26.62 -48.74 -28.79
N ALA A 8 26.30 -49.91 -28.21
CA ALA A 8 24.93 -50.38 -28.02
C ALA A 8 24.35 -49.80 -26.72
N ASN A 9 24.95 -50.13 -25.57
CA ASN A 9 24.45 -49.67 -24.26
C ASN A 9 24.42 -48.14 -24.13
N THR A 10 25.38 -47.41 -24.71
CA THR A 10 25.35 -45.93 -24.70
C THR A 10 24.27 -45.34 -25.61
N ARG A 11 23.78 -46.08 -26.61
CA ARG A 11 22.62 -45.69 -27.42
C ARG A 11 21.30 -45.95 -26.71
N GLU A 12 21.16 -47.07 -25.99
CA GLU A 12 19.97 -47.33 -25.17
C GLU A 12 19.83 -46.26 -24.07
N SER A 13 20.89 -45.98 -23.30
CA SER A 13 20.84 -44.94 -22.25
C SER A 13 20.65 -43.51 -22.79
N LEU A 14 21.05 -43.23 -24.03
CA LEU A 14 20.74 -41.96 -24.70
C LEU A 14 19.30 -41.94 -25.25
N SER A 15 18.76 -43.09 -25.67
CA SER A 15 17.37 -43.22 -26.10
C SER A 15 16.41 -42.96 -24.95
N GLU A 16 16.62 -43.58 -23.79
CA GLU A 16 15.79 -43.38 -22.59
C GLU A 16 15.85 -41.92 -22.09
N LEU A 17 17.04 -41.29 -22.15
CA LEU A 17 17.20 -39.87 -21.82
C LEU A 17 16.57 -38.94 -22.86
N GLN A 18 16.57 -39.30 -24.14
CA GLN A 18 15.86 -38.55 -25.17
C GLN A 18 14.34 -38.69 -25.01
N GLU A 19 13.80 -39.89 -24.81
CA GLU A 19 12.38 -40.11 -24.54
C GLU A 19 11.91 -39.33 -23.30
N ALA A 20 12.67 -39.32 -22.21
CA ALA A 20 12.35 -38.55 -21.01
C ALA A 20 12.41 -37.02 -21.22
N VAL A 21 13.35 -36.53 -22.03
CA VAL A 21 13.45 -35.11 -22.40
C VAL A 21 12.34 -34.71 -23.39
N GLU A 22 11.97 -35.59 -24.32
CA GLU A 22 10.86 -35.39 -25.25
C GLU A 22 9.52 -35.40 -24.50
N LEU A 23 9.31 -36.29 -23.53
CA LEU A 23 8.11 -36.30 -22.68
C LEU A 23 7.96 -34.99 -21.88
N LEU A 24 9.05 -34.50 -21.27
CA LEU A 24 9.05 -33.23 -20.55
C LEU A 24 8.90 -32.01 -21.47
N ALA A 25 9.51 -32.04 -22.66
CA ALA A 25 9.27 -31.03 -23.68
C ALA A 25 7.81 -31.05 -24.14
N GLN A 26 7.17 -32.23 -24.20
CA GLN A 26 5.78 -32.41 -24.58
C GLN A 26 4.80 -31.95 -23.49
N GLU A 27 5.08 -32.19 -22.20
CA GLU A 27 4.31 -31.58 -21.09
C GLU A 27 4.42 -30.04 -21.08
N VAL A 28 5.63 -29.50 -21.26
CA VAL A 28 5.86 -28.04 -21.31
C VAL A 28 5.21 -27.43 -22.56
N ARG A 29 5.20 -28.16 -23.67
CA ARG A 29 4.51 -27.80 -24.91
C ARG A 29 3.01 -27.77 -24.71
N VAL A 30 2.38 -28.82 -24.16
CA VAL A 30 0.94 -28.86 -23.87
C VAL A 30 0.54 -27.71 -22.92
N LEU A 31 1.33 -27.44 -21.88
CA LEU A 31 1.09 -26.30 -20.98
C LEU A 31 1.26 -24.94 -21.66
N ARG A 32 2.10 -24.82 -22.71
CA ARG A 32 2.19 -23.60 -23.53
C ARG A 32 1.02 -23.50 -24.50
N GLU A 33 0.64 -24.59 -25.16
CA GLU A 33 -0.48 -24.69 -26.09
C GLU A 33 -1.79 -24.28 -25.38
N VAL A 34 -2.08 -24.81 -24.19
CA VAL A 34 -3.23 -24.41 -23.36
C VAL A 34 -3.19 -22.93 -22.94
N ILE A 35 -2.00 -22.37 -22.63
CA ILE A 35 -1.88 -20.95 -22.28
C ILE A 35 -2.09 -20.04 -23.50
N ASP A 36 -1.58 -20.43 -24.67
CA ASP A 36 -1.73 -19.65 -25.89
C ASP A 36 -3.12 -19.82 -26.53
N GLU A 37 -3.81 -20.95 -26.29
CA GLU A 37 -5.23 -21.18 -26.57
C GLU A 37 -6.14 -20.26 -25.74
N ILE A 38 -6.00 -20.24 -24.41
CA ILE A 38 -6.76 -19.32 -23.52
C ILE A 38 -6.54 -17.84 -23.92
N ARG A 39 -5.34 -17.50 -24.44
CA ARG A 39 -5.05 -16.16 -24.98
C ARG A 39 -5.68 -15.94 -26.34
N GLU A 40 -5.80 -16.96 -27.18
CA GLU A 40 -6.39 -16.89 -28.50
C GLU A 40 -7.90 -16.67 -28.41
N ASP A 41 -8.57 -17.43 -27.56
CA ASP A 41 -10.00 -17.30 -27.23
C ASP A 41 -10.32 -15.89 -26.70
N PHE A 42 -9.51 -15.39 -25.76
CA PHE A 42 -9.66 -14.04 -25.20
C PHE A 42 -9.49 -12.95 -26.27
N ARG A 43 -8.60 -13.14 -27.24
CA ARG A 43 -8.37 -12.20 -28.35
C ARG A 43 -9.45 -12.30 -29.43
N TRP A 44 -9.94 -13.50 -29.73
CA TRP A 44 -11.11 -13.71 -30.58
C TRP A 44 -12.32 -12.98 -30.02
N ALA A 45 -12.54 -13.07 -28.70
CA ALA A 45 -13.56 -12.29 -28.03
C ALA A 45 -13.34 -10.78 -28.27
N VAL A 46 -12.18 -10.21 -27.90
CA VAL A 46 -11.90 -8.77 -28.10
C VAL A 46 -12.12 -8.33 -29.56
N GLN A 47 -11.67 -9.13 -30.53
CA GLN A 47 -11.76 -8.81 -31.96
C GLN A 47 -13.20 -8.82 -32.49
N ASN A 48 -14.05 -9.74 -32.02
CA ASN A 48 -15.47 -9.82 -32.40
C ASN A 48 -16.37 -8.95 -31.48
N GLY A 49 -15.80 -8.01 -30.74
CA GLY A 49 -16.53 -7.14 -29.80
C GLY A 49 -17.01 -7.82 -28.52
N CYS A 50 -16.66 -9.09 -28.31
CA CYS A 50 -16.65 -9.88 -27.06
C CYS A 50 -16.48 -9.01 -25.81
N LEU A 51 -15.34 -8.30 -25.81
CA LEU A 51 -14.77 -7.50 -24.73
C LEU A 51 -14.13 -6.25 -25.34
N THR A 52 -13.98 -5.16 -24.58
CA THR A 52 -13.28 -3.96 -25.05
C THR A 52 -11.76 -4.08 -24.87
N ALA A 53 -10.98 -3.65 -25.86
CA ALA A 53 -9.52 -3.64 -25.79
C ALA A 53 -9.02 -2.76 -24.61
N GLY A 54 -8.63 -3.41 -23.51
CA GLY A 54 -8.24 -2.79 -22.25
C GLY A 54 -8.24 -3.74 -21.05
N ASP A 55 -9.05 -4.81 -21.09
CA ASP A 55 -9.13 -5.83 -20.03
C ASP A 55 -7.96 -6.83 -20.06
N GLU A 56 -6.69 -6.39 -19.93
CA GLU A 56 -5.54 -7.30 -19.69
C GLU A 56 -5.58 -8.00 -18.30
N THR A 57 -6.65 -7.83 -17.53
CA THR A 57 -6.89 -8.53 -16.25
C THR A 57 -8.28 -9.16 -16.25
N VAL A 58 -8.35 -10.50 -16.29
CA VAL A 58 -9.60 -11.27 -16.22
C VAL A 58 -10.41 -10.87 -14.98
N PRO A 59 -11.65 -10.36 -15.12
CA PRO A 59 -12.52 -10.11 -13.98
C PRO A 59 -12.96 -11.44 -13.34
N GLU A 60 -12.86 -11.54 -12.01
CA GLU A 60 -13.22 -12.77 -11.26
C GLU A 60 -14.68 -13.23 -11.51
N SER A 61 -15.56 -12.34 -11.97
CA SER A 61 -16.94 -12.64 -12.36
C SER A 61 -17.10 -13.42 -13.67
N HIS A 62 -16.12 -13.40 -14.58
CA HIS A 62 -16.22 -14.11 -15.88
C HIS A 62 -15.68 -15.54 -15.83
N ALA A 63 -14.70 -15.82 -14.96
CA ALA A 63 -14.12 -17.16 -14.83
C ALA A 63 -15.12 -18.24 -14.38
N GLY A 64 -16.16 -17.86 -13.62
CA GLY A 64 -17.11 -18.78 -12.98
C GLY A 64 -18.09 -19.50 -13.93
N ASN A 65 -18.25 -19.03 -15.16
CA ASN A 65 -19.11 -19.67 -16.16
C ASN A 65 -18.31 -20.36 -17.28
N PHE A 66 -17.21 -19.77 -17.76
CA PHE A 66 -16.39 -20.35 -18.83
C PHE A 66 -15.75 -21.69 -18.43
N LEU A 67 -15.43 -21.89 -17.14
CA LEU A 67 -14.88 -23.14 -16.61
C LEU A 67 -15.91 -24.26 -16.34
N LYS A 68 -17.19 -24.09 -16.74
CA LYS A 68 -18.23 -25.11 -16.54
C LYS A 68 -18.46 -26.02 -17.76
N SER A 69 -18.32 -25.50 -18.98
CA SER A 69 -18.43 -26.30 -20.21
C SER A 69 -17.29 -27.31 -20.33
N ALA A 70 -16.05 -26.88 -20.03
CA ALA A 70 -14.83 -27.70 -20.05
C ALA A 70 -14.76 -28.84 -18.99
N ARG A 71 -15.90 -29.26 -18.41
CA ARG A 71 -16.01 -30.35 -17.43
C ARG A 71 -17.01 -31.45 -17.80
N SER A 72 -17.67 -31.39 -18.97
CA SER A 72 -18.70 -32.35 -19.38
C SER A 72 -18.23 -33.43 -20.36
N GLN A 73 -16.97 -33.90 -20.26
CA GLN A 73 -16.47 -35.08 -20.98
C GLN A 73 -15.63 -35.99 -20.06
N ALA A 74 -16.32 -36.68 -19.15
CA ALA A 74 -15.83 -37.84 -18.41
C ALA A 74 -17.06 -38.63 -17.94
N ASP A 75 -17.47 -39.64 -18.72
CA ASP A 75 -18.74 -40.34 -18.58
C ASP A 75 -18.57 -41.79 -18.04
N PHE A 76 -19.69 -42.40 -17.66
CA PHE A 76 -19.96 -43.74 -17.10
C PHE A 76 -20.13 -43.86 -15.57
N GLY A 77 -21.37 -44.17 -15.18
CA GLY A 77 -21.80 -44.54 -13.83
C GLY A 77 -23.31 -44.40 -13.63
N GLU A 78 -24.09 -45.41 -14.05
CA GLU A 78 -25.55 -45.50 -13.84
C GLU A 78 -25.89 -45.48 -12.31
N ASP A 79 -27.05 -44.99 -11.83
CA ASP A 79 -28.35 -45.67 -12.02
C ASP A 79 -29.62 -44.81 -11.75
N MET A 80 -30.65 -45.10 -12.55
CA MET A 80 -32.12 -44.96 -12.45
C MET A 80 -32.90 -43.97 -11.53
N THR A 81 -33.92 -43.36 -12.17
CA THR A 81 -35.36 -43.15 -11.77
C THR A 81 -35.89 -41.93 -10.99
N THR A 82 -36.84 -41.22 -11.65
CA THR A 82 -38.10 -40.59 -11.17
C THR A 82 -38.06 -39.46 -10.11
N THR A 83 -38.92 -38.43 -10.06
CA THR A 83 -39.94 -37.78 -10.95
C THR A 83 -40.15 -36.33 -10.37
N GLU A 84 -41.04 -35.41 -10.76
CA GLU A 84 -42.24 -35.33 -11.65
C GLU A 84 -42.44 -33.86 -12.11
N ASP A 85 -43.26 -33.60 -13.13
CA ASP A 85 -43.55 -32.23 -13.64
C ASP A 85 -44.45 -31.39 -12.71
N VAL A 86 -44.37 -30.04 -12.83
CA VAL A 86 -45.55 -29.19 -13.17
C VAL A 86 -45.07 -27.95 -13.94
N ASP A 87 -45.55 -27.79 -15.18
CA ASP A 87 -45.50 -26.56 -15.97
C ASP A 87 -46.90 -25.90 -16.00
N GLN A 88 -46.97 -24.56 -16.07
CA GLN A 88 -48.09 -23.89 -16.75
C GLN A 88 -47.89 -22.37 -17.01
N GLN A 89 -48.33 -21.97 -18.19
CA GLN A 89 -48.19 -20.64 -18.80
C GLN A 89 -49.49 -19.80 -18.70
N CYS A 90 -49.48 -18.65 -19.40
CA CYS A 90 -50.58 -17.83 -19.97
C CYS A 90 -50.70 -16.39 -19.42
N ASP A 91 -50.97 -15.35 -20.23
CA ASP A 91 -50.72 -15.18 -21.68
C ASP A 91 -50.76 -13.67 -22.06
N SER A 92 -50.56 -13.34 -23.34
CA SER A 92 -50.49 -11.99 -23.94
C SER A 92 -51.90 -11.50 -24.44
N PRO A 93 -52.09 -10.47 -25.31
CA PRO A 93 -51.20 -9.39 -25.82
C PRO A 93 -51.86 -7.97 -25.87
N ALA A 94 -51.11 -6.93 -26.31
CA ALA A 94 -51.65 -5.71 -26.93
C ALA A 94 -50.57 -4.90 -27.71
N GLU A 95 -50.98 -4.16 -28.75
CA GLU A 95 -50.16 -3.43 -29.76
C GLU A 95 -50.64 -1.97 -29.90
N HIS A 96 -50.03 -0.98 -30.58
CA HIS A 96 -48.78 -0.68 -31.32
C HIS A 96 -48.71 0.90 -31.35
N SER A 97 -47.71 1.71 -31.72
CA SER A 97 -46.28 1.67 -32.15
C SER A 97 -45.72 3.12 -31.89
N THR A 98 -44.70 3.79 -32.47
CA THR A 98 -43.83 3.70 -33.67
C THR A 98 -42.45 4.37 -33.44
N GLU A 99 -41.43 3.90 -34.16
CA GLU A 99 -40.24 4.59 -34.71
C GLU A 99 -39.54 5.76 -33.96
N GLU A 100 -38.29 5.52 -33.54
CA GLU A 100 -37.18 6.50 -33.52
C GLU A 100 -35.98 5.97 -34.34
N PRO A 101 -35.10 6.83 -34.91
CA PRO A 101 -34.07 6.41 -35.86
C PRO A 101 -32.74 5.92 -35.22
N ALA A 102 -32.02 5.12 -35.99
CA ALA A 102 -30.87 4.32 -35.54
C ALA A 102 -29.68 5.10 -34.93
N GLY A 103 -29.21 4.60 -33.78
CA GLY A 103 -27.88 4.82 -33.24
C GLY A 103 -27.39 3.53 -32.59
N SER A 104 -26.54 2.77 -33.30
CA SER A 104 -26.27 1.35 -32.99
C SER A 104 -25.78 1.10 -31.57
N ALA A 105 -26.59 0.38 -30.79
CA ALA A 105 -26.14 -0.35 -29.61
C ALA A 105 -25.88 -1.80 -30.02
N ILE A 106 -24.70 -2.35 -29.69
CA ILE A 106 -24.39 -3.76 -29.94
C ILE A 106 -25.05 -4.60 -28.84
N THR A 107 -26.33 -4.93 -29.06
CA THR A 107 -27.11 -5.86 -28.24
C THR A 107 -27.26 -7.19 -28.99
N GLY A 108 -26.31 -8.10 -28.79
CA GLY A 108 -26.47 -9.53 -29.09
C GLY A 108 -26.64 -10.29 -27.79
N ASP A 109 -27.37 -11.42 -27.80
CA ASP A 109 -27.54 -12.23 -26.60
C ASP A 109 -26.21 -12.88 -26.19
N LEU A 110 -25.99 -13.04 -24.88
CA LEU A 110 -24.77 -13.69 -24.39
C LEU A 110 -24.69 -15.14 -24.87
N ASN A 111 -25.83 -15.84 -24.99
CA ASN A 111 -25.89 -17.21 -25.49
C ASN A 111 -25.53 -17.30 -26.98
N GLU A 112 -26.07 -16.39 -27.79
CA GLU A 112 -25.77 -16.29 -29.24
C GLU A 112 -24.26 -16.06 -29.49
N ARG A 113 -23.60 -15.30 -28.61
CA ARG A 113 -22.16 -15.02 -28.68
C ARG A 113 -21.29 -16.18 -28.16
N ILE A 114 -21.80 -16.98 -27.24
CA ILE A 114 -21.18 -18.25 -26.82
C ILE A 114 -21.29 -19.28 -27.96
N GLN A 115 -22.44 -19.39 -28.61
CA GLN A 115 -22.63 -20.27 -29.77
C GLN A 115 -21.72 -19.89 -30.95
N GLN A 116 -21.52 -18.59 -31.20
CA GLN A 116 -20.53 -18.11 -32.19
C GLN A 116 -19.08 -18.46 -31.83
N HIS A 117 -18.73 -18.53 -30.54
CA HIS A 117 -17.42 -18.99 -30.07
C HIS A 117 -17.28 -20.50 -30.30
N GLU A 118 -18.20 -21.31 -29.76
CA GLU A 118 -18.23 -22.77 -29.90
C GLU A 118 -18.25 -23.22 -31.37
N GLU A 119 -18.92 -22.47 -32.25
CA GLU A 119 -18.89 -22.72 -33.70
C GLU A 119 -17.54 -22.37 -34.33
N TRP A 120 -16.93 -21.22 -34.00
CA TRP A 120 -15.59 -20.85 -34.49
C TRP A 120 -14.50 -21.81 -34.00
N GLU A 121 -14.57 -22.26 -32.74
CA GLU A 121 -13.67 -23.28 -32.19
C GLU A 121 -13.69 -24.54 -33.07
N ARG A 122 -14.89 -25.10 -33.26
CA ARG A 122 -15.17 -26.33 -33.99
C ARG A 122 -14.89 -26.24 -35.49
N THR A 123 -15.09 -25.07 -36.12
CA THR A 123 -15.02 -24.93 -37.59
C THR A 123 -13.75 -24.26 -38.10
N VAL A 124 -13.06 -23.49 -37.25
CA VAL A 124 -11.88 -22.70 -37.63
C VAL A 124 -10.70 -23.00 -36.72
N ARG A 125 -10.80 -22.73 -35.41
CA ARG A 125 -9.64 -22.78 -34.50
C ARG A 125 -8.99 -24.15 -34.46
N ASP A 126 -9.77 -25.19 -34.20
CA ASP A 126 -9.24 -26.53 -33.94
C ASP A 126 -8.86 -27.26 -35.24
N PRO A 127 -9.66 -27.19 -36.33
CA PRO A 127 -9.19 -27.67 -37.63
C PRO A 127 -7.96 -26.92 -38.17
N ALA A 128 -7.79 -25.63 -37.86
CA ALA A 128 -6.58 -24.89 -38.26
C ALA A 128 -5.33 -25.29 -37.43
N LYS A 129 -5.49 -25.59 -36.13
CA LYS A 129 -4.40 -26.16 -35.32
C LYS A 129 -3.93 -27.51 -35.90
N GLU A 130 -4.86 -28.38 -36.29
CA GLU A 130 -4.55 -29.69 -36.89
C GLU A 130 -3.92 -29.58 -38.28
N ALA A 131 -4.37 -28.63 -39.11
CA ALA A 131 -3.95 -28.47 -40.50
C ALA A 131 -2.90 -27.36 -40.76
N SER A 132 -2.24 -26.85 -39.71
CA SER A 132 -1.24 -25.78 -39.81
C SER A 132 -0.01 -26.22 -40.63
N GLU A 133 0.38 -25.41 -41.63
CA GLU A 133 1.67 -25.52 -42.32
C GLU A 133 2.87 -25.23 -41.39
N GLY A 134 2.63 -24.77 -40.16
CA GLY A 134 3.64 -24.46 -39.15
C GLY A 134 4.10 -23.00 -39.14
N VAL A 135 4.77 -22.63 -38.05
CA VAL A 135 5.19 -21.25 -37.74
C VAL A 135 6.28 -20.78 -38.69
N ARG A 136 6.01 -19.69 -39.40
CA ARG A 136 6.97 -18.91 -40.19
C ARG A 136 7.38 -17.67 -39.40
N LYS A 137 8.67 -17.37 -39.33
CA LYS A 137 9.22 -16.35 -38.42
C LYS A 137 10.22 -15.40 -39.08
N LEU A 138 10.03 -14.11 -38.80
CA LEU A 138 11.01 -13.04 -39.02
C LEU A 138 11.43 -12.49 -37.65
N GLN A 139 12.71 -12.18 -37.46
CA GLN A 139 13.25 -11.61 -36.23
C GLN A 139 14.45 -10.72 -36.56
N THR A 140 14.58 -9.58 -35.88
CA THR A 140 15.73 -8.68 -36.05
C THR A 140 17.02 -9.29 -35.51
N LYS A 141 18.18 -8.87 -36.04
CA LYS A 141 19.49 -9.39 -35.63
C LYS A 141 19.77 -9.24 -34.13
N ASP A 142 19.41 -8.08 -33.58
CA ASP A 142 19.55 -7.78 -32.15
C ASP A 142 18.41 -8.39 -31.30
N GLN A 143 17.56 -9.24 -31.89
CA GLN A 143 16.36 -9.87 -31.31
C GLN A 143 15.28 -8.91 -30.77
N GLY A 144 15.43 -7.60 -30.93
CA GLY A 144 14.52 -6.57 -30.41
C GLY A 144 13.10 -6.55 -30.98
N ALA A 145 12.80 -7.28 -32.06
CA ALA A 145 11.43 -7.49 -32.56
C ALA A 145 11.31 -8.80 -33.34
N SER A 146 10.09 -9.38 -33.38
CA SER A 146 9.75 -10.53 -34.24
C SER A 146 8.34 -10.43 -34.83
N ALA A 147 8.15 -11.08 -35.98
CA ALA A 147 6.86 -11.27 -36.63
C ALA A 147 6.71 -12.74 -37.03
N GLU A 148 5.66 -13.38 -36.53
CA GLU A 148 5.40 -14.80 -36.66
C GLU A 148 4.00 -15.01 -37.26
N TYR A 149 3.82 -16.02 -38.10
CA TYR A 149 2.50 -16.40 -38.62
C TYR A 149 2.39 -17.88 -38.93
N GLU A 150 1.15 -18.36 -38.92
CA GLU A 150 0.74 -19.72 -39.24
C GLU A 150 -0.44 -19.68 -40.21
N ILE A 151 -0.50 -20.63 -41.13
CA ILE A 151 -1.56 -20.78 -42.13
C ILE A 151 -1.98 -22.23 -42.25
N ALA A 152 -3.27 -22.48 -42.46
CA ALA A 152 -3.85 -23.83 -42.51
C ALA A 152 -4.92 -23.94 -43.60
N LEU A 153 -5.08 -25.12 -44.20
CA LEU A 153 -6.18 -25.42 -45.11
C LEU A 153 -7.31 -26.11 -44.33
N LEU A 154 -8.48 -25.48 -44.26
CA LEU A 154 -9.62 -25.98 -43.50
C LEU A 154 -10.41 -27.06 -44.26
N PRO A 155 -11.17 -27.92 -43.56
CA PRO A 155 -12.11 -28.88 -44.17
C PRO A 155 -13.19 -28.22 -45.05
N SER A 156 -13.44 -26.91 -44.89
CA SER A 156 -14.32 -26.10 -45.73
C SER A 156 -13.75 -25.78 -47.12
N GLY A 157 -12.45 -26.03 -47.35
CA GLY A 157 -11.70 -25.60 -48.53
C GLY A 157 -11.20 -24.16 -48.47
N ARG A 158 -11.53 -23.41 -47.40
CA ARG A 158 -10.96 -22.08 -47.11
C ARG A 158 -9.61 -22.20 -46.40
N TRP A 159 -8.87 -21.10 -46.38
CA TRP A 159 -7.62 -20.99 -45.63
C TRP A 159 -7.83 -20.25 -44.31
N ALA A 160 -7.05 -20.60 -43.29
CA ALA A 160 -6.99 -19.86 -42.03
C ALA A 160 -5.61 -19.19 -41.88
N LEU A 161 -5.57 -18.07 -41.15
CA LEU A 161 -4.35 -17.33 -40.78
C LEU A 161 -4.36 -16.93 -39.30
N ARG A 162 -3.25 -17.19 -38.61
CA ARG A 162 -2.93 -16.70 -37.26
C ARG A 162 -1.61 -15.90 -37.31
N THR A 163 -1.50 -14.80 -36.58
CA THR A 163 -0.32 -13.90 -36.65
C THR A 163 0.10 -13.37 -35.28
N ASP A 164 1.39 -13.29 -34.98
CA ASP A 164 1.95 -12.76 -33.73
C ASP A 164 3.10 -11.77 -33.99
N LEU A 165 2.91 -10.51 -33.62
CA LEU A 165 3.79 -9.39 -33.98
C LEU A 165 4.27 -8.72 -32.69
N ARG A 166 5.58 -8.71 -32.41
CA ARG A 166 6.13 -8.30 -31.10
C ARG A 166 7.34 -7.38 -31.22
N TYR A 167 7.36 -6.34 -30.38
CA TYR A 167 8.61 -5.72 -29.92
C TYR A 167 9.04 -6.42 -28.63
N HIS A 168 10.34 -6.67 -28.49
CA HIS A 168 11.00 -7.20 -27.29
C HIS A 168 11.83 -6.12 -26.55
N VAL A 169 11.86 -4.90 -27.08
CA VAL A 169 12.46 -3.70 -26.47
C VAL A 169 11.52 -2.51 -26.56
N GLY A 170 11.51 -1.65 -25.52
CA GLY A 170 10.67 -0.45 -25.44
C GLY A 170 9.23 -0.71 -24.99
N ASP A 171 8.36 0.30 -25.14
CA ASP A 171 7.08 0.37 -24.40
C ASP A 171 5.86 -0.17 -25.16
N LEU A 172 5.88 -0.16 -26.50
CA LEU A 172 4.85 -0.83 -27.31
C LEU A 172 4.89 -2.34 -27.11
N ARG A 173 3.75 -2.92 -26.74
CA ARG A 173 3.57 -4.37 -26.55
C ARG A 173 2.96 -5.03 -27.80
N GLY A 174 3.16 -6.34 -27.90
CA GLY A 174 2.84 -7.12 -29.10
C GLY A 174 1.34 -7.20 -29.44
N ASN A 175 1.08 -7.46 -30.73
CA ASN A 175 -0.24 -7.68 -31.31
C ASN A 175 -0.30 -9.11 -31.88
N THR A 176 -1.12 -9.96 -31.27
CA THR A 176 -1.41 -11.31 -31.77
C THR A 176 -2.86 -11.38 -32.23
N THR A 177 -3.11 -12.00 -33.38
CA THR A 177 -4.44 -12.17 -33.98
C THR A 177 -4.76 -13.68 -34.07
N PRO A 178 -5.93 -14.13 -33.57
CA PRO A 178 -6.37 -15.53 -33.64
C PRO A 178 -6.60 -16.00 -35.08
N TRP A 179 -6.76 -17.32 -35.25
CA TRP A 179 -7.17 -17.95 -36.51
C TRP A 179 -8.43 -17.29 -37.12
N ALA A 180 -8.27 -16.69 -38.29
CA ALA A 180 -9.34 -16.11 -39.10
C ALA A 180 -9.34 -16.69 -40.52
N GLU A 181 -10.52 -16.82 -41.14
CA GLU A 181 -10.71 -17.43 -42.46
C GLU A 181 -10.54 -16.46 -43.65
N TYR A 182 -10.04 -17.01 -44.76
CA TYR A 182 -9.66 -16.33 -46.01
C TYR A 182 -9.93 -17.24 -47.22
N GLU A 183 -9.98 -16.65 -48.43
CA GLU A 183 -10.33 -17.42 -49.64
C GLU A 183 -9.15 -18.24 -50.19
N SER A 184 -7.91 -17.77 -50.05
CA SER A 184 -6.72 -18.47 -50.57
C SER A 184 -5.49 -18.36 -49.67
N ARG A 185 -4.49 -19.21 -49.95
CA ARG A 185 -3.20 -19.22 -49.26
C ARG A 185 -2.44 -17.90 -49.47
N GLU A 186 -2.48 -17.37 -50.69
CA GLU A 186 -1.88 -16.09 -51.06
C GLU A 186 -2.53 -14.94 -50.28
N GLU A 187 -3.86 -14.95 -50.12
CA GLU A 187 -4.56 -13.93 -49.34
C GLU A 187 -4.09 -13.94 -47.87
N CYS A 188 -3.92 -15.11 -47.26
CA CYS A 188 -3.35 -15.21 -45.90
C CYS A 188 -1.96 -14.55 -45.79
N VAL A 189 -1.09 -14.72 -46.79
CA VAL A 189 0.27 -14.14 -46.79
C VAL A 189 0.22 -12.62 -46.97
N ASP A 190 -0.61 -12.11 -47.89
CA ASP A 190 -0.80 -10.67 -48.08
C ASP A 190 -1.42 -10.00 -46.84
N GLN A 191 -2.38 -10.66 -46.18
CA GLN A 191 -2.99 -10.19 -44.94
C GLN A 191 -2.00 -10.16 -43.77
N PHE A 192 -1.09 -11.15 -43.67
CA PHE A 192 0.04 -11.11 -42.73
C PHE A 192 0.96 -9.91 -43.00
N VAL A 193 1.41 -9.73 -44.25
CA VAL A 193 2.33 -8.63 -44.62
C VAL A 193 1.68 -7.26 -44.38
N SER A 194 0.38 -7.13 -44.66
CA SER A 194 -0.42 -5.93 -44.38
C SER A 194 -0.49 -5.62 -42.87
N ARG A 195 -0.86 -6.61 -42.04
CA ARG A 195 -0.90 -6.49 -40.57
C ARG A 195 0.47 -6.17 -39.98
N ALA A 196 1.53 -6.81 -40.47
CA ALA A 196 2.90 -6.58 -40.02
C ALA A 196 3.33 -5.13 -40.27
N LYS A 197 3.14 -4.63 -41.50
CA LYS A 197 3.38 -3.20 -41.83
C LYS A 197 2.59 -2.27 -40.91
N GLN A 198 1.28 -2.50 -40.74
CA GLN A 198 0.41 -1.66 -39.91
C GLN A 198 0.74 -1.72 -38.40
N PHE A 199 1.45 -2.75 -37.94
CA PHE A 199 1.94 -2.84 -36.56
C PHE A 199 3.28 -2.13 -36.38
N PHE A 200 4.28 -2.42 -37.22
CA PHE A 200 5.62 -1.85 -37.06
C PHE A 200 5.69 -0.39 -37.51
N ASP A 201 4.89 0.05 -38.49
CA ASP A 201 4.92 1.44 -39.00
C ASP A 201 4.24 2.46 -38.08
N ARG A 202 3.67 2.04 -36.94
CA ARG A 202 3.10 2.97 -35.95
C ARG A 202 4.15 3.98 -35.47
N GLU A 203 3.71 5.20 -35.21
CA GLU A 203 4.56 6.23 -34.61
C GLU A 203 5.00 5.79 -33.20
N ILE A 204 6.29 5.95 -32.92
CA ILE A 204 6.88 5.78 -31.59
C ILE A 204 7.11 7.19 -31.04
N ASP A 205 6.67 7.46 -29.82
CA ASP A 205 6.82 8.78 -29.18
C ASP A 205 8.29 9.24 -29.23
N ALA A 206 8.50 10.54 -29.48
CA ALA A 206 9.83 11.10 -29.80
C ALA A 206 10.87 11.07 -28.65
N GLY A 207 10.50 10.59 -27.47
CA GLY A 207 11.41 10.25 -26.37
C GLY A 207 11.79 8.76 -26.31
N GLY A 208 11.36 7.96 -27.29
CA GLY A 208 11.44 6.50 -27.27
C GLY A 208 12.85 5.93 -27.44
N ASN A 209 13.09 4.84 -26.71
CA ASN A 209 14.33 4.07 -26.65
C ASN A 209 14.93 3.77 -28.05
N GLU A 210 16.19 4.17 -28.27
CA GLU A 210 16.91 4.08 -29.55
C GLU A 210 16.89 2.66 -30.15
N LEU A 211 16.97 1.64 -29.29
CA LEU A 211 16.91 0.22 -29.68
C LEU A 211 15.57 -0.14 -30.35
N GLN A 212 14.47 0.49 -29.94
CA GLN A 212 13.14 0.23 -30.54
C GLN A 212 13.00 0.88 -31.92
N GLN A 213 13.58 2.08 -32.12
CA GLN A 213 13.63 2.73 -33.44
C GLN A 213 14.50 1.93 -34.43
N LYS A 214 15.63 1.38 -33.95
CA LYS A 214 16.47 0.45 -34.72
C LYS A 214 15.69 -0.80 -35.13
N ALA A 215 15.02 -1.45 -34.17
CA ALA A 215 14.20 -2.64 -34.42
C ALA A 215 13.02 -2.38 -35.38
N ARG A 216 12.32 -1.23 -35.26
CA ARG A 216 11.27 -0.78 -36.19
C ARG A 216 11.80 -0.71 -37.62
N THR A 217 12.94 -0.05 -37.79
CA THR A 217 13.58 0.17 -39.10
C THR A 217 14.05 -1.14 -39.74
N GLU A 218 14.54 -2.08 -38.95
CA GLU A 218 14.94 -3.41 -39.44
C GLU A 218 13.72 -4.27 -39.80
N MET A 219 12.66 -4.28 -38.99
CA MET A 219 11.45 -5.07 -39.27
C MET A 219 10.73 -4.60 -40.54
N LEU A 220 10.52 -3.29 -40.73
CA LEU A 220 9.86 -2.77 -41.93
C LEU A 220 10.60 -3.17 -43.21
N ARG A 221 11.93 -3.24 -43.15
CA ARG A 221 12.79 -3.61 -44.27
C ARG A 221 12.68 -5.07 -44.73
N TYR A 222 12.11 -5.96 -43.93
CA TYR A 222 11.72 -7.32 -44.37
C TYR A 222 10.43 -7.32 -45.19
N PHE A 223 9.63 -6.26 -45.12
CA PHE A 223 8.33 -6.13 -45.82
C PHE A 223 8.35 -5.07 -46.93
N GLU A 224 9.40 -4.25 -47.02
CA GLU A 224 9.73 -3.44 -48.19
C GLU A 224 10.12 -4.37 -49.36
N GLY A 225 9.42 -4.24 -50.49
CA GLY A 225 9.44 -5.25 -51.53
C GLY A 225 10.79 -5.42 -52.21
N SER A 226 11.26 -6.67 -52.29
CA SER A 226 12.28 -7.05 -53.27
C SER A 226 11.73 -6.96 -54.69
N LEU A 227 12.59 -7.07 -55.71
CA LEU A 227 12.15 -7.13 -57.12
C LEU A 227 11.23 -8.33 -57.44
N PHE A 228 11.07 -9.27 -56.50
CA PHE A 228 10.31 -10.51 -56.61
C PHE A 228 9.20 -10.62 -55.54
N GLY A 229 8.86 -9.53 -54.84
CA GLY A 229 7.82 -9.50 -53.81
C GLY A 229 8.33 -9.78 -52.39
N PHE A 230 7.41 -10.20 -51.51
CA PHE A 230 7.72 -10.70 -50.17
C PHE A 230 8.24 -12.14 -50.26
N VAL A 231 9.34 -12.42 -49.56
CA VAL A 231 9.92 -13.77 -49.49
C VAL A 231 9.41 -14.40 -48.18
N GLU A 232 8.56 -15.43 -48.28
CA GLU A 232 8.19 -16.22 -47.10
C GLU A 232 9.46 -16.79 -46.45
N PRO A 233 9.67 -16.64 -45.12
CA PRO A 233 10.71 -17.38 -44.44
C PRO A 233 10.31 -18.85 -44.29
N ASP A 234 11.30 -19.74 -44.22
CA ASP A 234 11.08 -21.16 -43.99
C ASP A 234 10.31 -21.45 -42.69
N VAL A 235 9.58 -22.56 -42.67
CA VAL A 235 8.85 -23.04 -41.49
C VAL A 235 9.84 -23.48 -40.40
N VAL A 236 9.71 -22.88 -39.22
CA VAL A 236 10.57 -23.15 -38.06
C VAL A 236 10.24 -24.50 -37.47
N ARG A 237 11.15 -25.47 -37.63
CA ARG A 237 11.01 -26.80 -37.03
C ARG A 237 11.21 -26.72 -35.51
N GLN A 238 10.32 -27.35 -34.75
CA GLN A 238 10.19 -27.16 -33.29
C GLN A 238 11.34 -27.71 -32.41
N HIS A 239 12.45 -28.16 -32.99
CA HIS A 239 13.61 -28.68 -32.25
C HIS A 239 14.87 -27.78 -32.31
N ASP A 240 14.95 -26.83 -33.25
CA ASP A 240 16.18 -26.07 -33.51
C ASP A 240 16.30 -24.77 -32.68
N THR A 241 16.29 -24.89 -31.35
CA THR A 241 16.52 -23.74 -30.43
C THR A 241 17.73 -23.92 -29.50
N ALA A 242 18.59 -24.91 -29.76
CA ALA A 242 19.65 -25.34 -28.83
C ALA A 242 21.07 -25.41 -29.44
N ALA A 243 21.37 -24.69 -30.53
CA ALA A 243 22.73 -24.66 -31.11
C ALA A 243 23.07 -23.39 -31.91
N GLN A 244 23.50 -22.32 -31.22
CA GLN A 244 24.35 -21.25 -31.80
C GLN A 244 24.94 -20.34 -30.71
N GLN A 245 26.17 -20.64 -30.28
CA GLN A 245 27.05 -19.69 -29.59
C GLN A 245 28.07 -19.16 -30.62
N PRO A 246 28.36 -17.85 -30.68
CA PRO A 246 29.47 -17.34 -31.47
C PRO A 246 30.81 -17.68 -30.80
N GLU A 247 31.82 -18.01 -31.60
CA GLU A 247 33.16 -18.36 -31.11
C GLU A 247 33.84 -17.15 -30.44
N ALA A 248 34.44 -17.36 -29.26
CA ALA A 248 35.11 -16.32 -28.50
C ALA A 248 36.61 -16.23 -28.87
N SER A 249 37.03 -15.09 -29.42
CA SER A 249 38.43 -14.77 -29.69
C SER A 249 39.20 -14.48 -28.39
N THR A 250 40.38 -15.08 -28.22
CA THR A 250 41.27 -14.88 -27.07
C THR A 250 41.98 -13.53 -27.08
N PRO A 251 42.32 -13.01 -25.89
CA PRO A 251 43.65 -12.44 -25.65
C PRO A 251 44.37 -13.09 -24.47
N ASP A 252 45.70 -12.88 -24.42
CA ASP A 252 46.68 -13.60 -23.59
C ASP A 252 46.72 -13.19 -22.09
N PRO A 253 47.34 -14.03 -21.21
CA PRO A 253 47.19 -13.92 -19.76
C PRO A 253 48.12 -12.89 -19.09
N VAL A 254 47.70 -12.41 -17.91
CA VAL A 254 48.51 -11.63 -16.97
C VAL A 254 48.73 -12.43 -15.69
N THR A 255 49.99 -12.58 -15.29
CA THR A 255 50.43 -13.43 -14.17
C THR A 255 50.15 -12.81 -12.80
N VAL A 256 49.71 -13.63 -11.84
CA VAL A 256 49.58 -13.28 -10.41
C VAL A 256 50.86 -13.70 -9.65
N PRO A 257 51.43 -12.85 -8.79
CA PRO A 257 52.38 -13.24 -7.75
C PRO A 257 51.73 -13.31 -6.34
N ASP A 258 52.28 -14.15 -5.47
CA ASP A 258 51.75 -14.50 -4.15
C ASP A 258 51.82 -13.43 -3.04
N MET A 259 51.02 -13.66 -2.01
CA MET A 259 51.13 -13.06 -0.67
C MET A 259 52.17 -13.79 0.21
N PRO A 260 52.79 -13.10 1.17
CA PRO A 260 53.29 -13.73 2.39
C PRO A 260 52.79 -13.04 3.69
N GLU A 261 53.07 -13.67 4.83
CA GLU A 261 52.37 -13.48 6.11
C GLU A 261 53.05 -12.55 7.16
N GLN A 262 52.20 -11.97 8.02
CA GLN A 262 52.31 -11.74 9.49
C GLN A 262 53.64 -11.31 10.20
N VAL A 263 53.59 -10.11 10.86
CA VAL A 263 53.93 -9.86 12.32
C VAL A 263 55.44 -9.98 12.77
N PRO A 264 55.99 -9.35 13.87
CA PRO A 264 55.54 -8.29 14.83
C PRO A 264 56.49 -7.04 15.01
N LEU A 265 56.08 -6.09 15.90
CA LEU A 265 56.82 -5.21 16.86
C LEU A 265 58.38 -5.01 16.74
N GLU A 266 59.00 -3.81 16.84
CA GLU A 266 59.18 -2.99 18.07
C GLU A 266 59.84 -1.57 17.88
N GLN A 267 59.40 -0.60 18.71
CA GLN A 267 60.10 0.49 19.46
C GLN A 267 61.10 1.56 18.87
N ALA A 268 61.06 2.74 19.55
CA ALA A 268 62.06 3.85 19.69
C ALA A 268 62.27 4.88 18.53
N ALA A 269 62.48 6.20 18.76
CA ALA A 269 62.21 7.06 19.93
C ALA A 269 62.27 8.59 19.61
N VAL A 270 61.39 9.39 20.25
CA VAL A 270 61.62 10.71 20.96
C VAL A 270 62.68 11.69 20.37
N PRO A 271 62.33 12.97 20.03
CA PRO A 271 61.98 13.95 21.09
C PRO A 271 60.98 15.12 20.78
N ILE A 272 60.11 15.36 21.77
CA ILE A 272 59.80 16.65 22.43
C ILE A 272 59.55 17.90 21.56
N GLN A 273 58.28 18.33 21.47
CA GLN A 273 57.87 19.68 21.88
C GLN A 273 56.39 19.75 22.30
N THR A 274 56.10 20.68 23.22
CA THR A 274 54.92 20.83 24.08
C THR A 274 53.53 20.94 23.42
N GLU A 275 52.52 20.45 24.13
CA GLU A 275 51.06 20.61 23.95
C GLU A 275 50.57 22.08 24.22
N PRO A 276 49.26 22.46 24.16
CA PRO A 276 48.06 21.65 23.88
C PRO A 276 46.95 22.25 22.96
N THR A 277 45.98 21.38 22.64
CA THR A 277 44.56 21.61 22.27
C THR A 277 44.09 22.98 21.73
N LEU A 278 43.57 22.97 20.49
CA LEU A 278 42.60 23.98 20.04
C LEU A 278 41.21 23.70 20.64
N SER A 279 40.83 24.48 21.65
CA SER A 279 39.44 24.59 22.13
C SER A 279 38.90 25.98 21.78
N SER A 280 37.59 26.08 21.51
CA SER A 280 36.93 27.35 21.22
C SER A 280 36.74 28.19 22.48
N ASN A 281 37.42 29.34 22.54
CA ASN A 281 37.00 30.55 23.25
C ASN A 281 37.20 31.73 22.28
N ALA A 282 36.33 32.74 22.14
CA ALA A 282 35.42 33.37 23.09
C ALA A 282 36.18 34.10 24.22
N ASP A 283 36.92 35.14 23.84
CA ASP A 283 37.67 35.98 24.78
C ASP A 283 37.47 37.47 24.48
N SER A 284 36.98 38.19 25.48
CA SER A 284 37.01 39.65 25.58
C SER A 284 36.80 40.07 27.05
N ALA A 285 37.75 39.71 27.92
CA ALA A 285 37.85 40.31 29.26
C ALA A 285 37.84 41.85 29.15
N ASP A 286 36.84 42.49 29.74
CA ASP A 286 36.88 43.10 31.08
C ASP A 286 37.94 44.21 31.25
N VAL A 287 37.45 45.44 31.37
CA VAL A 287 38.15 46.55 32.03
C VAL A 287 37.23 47.02 33.15
N SER A 288 37.31 46.33 34.28
CA SER A 288 36.47 46.60 35.44
C SER A 288 36.95 47.86 36.19
N LEU A 289 36.09 48.89 36.21
CA LEU A 289 36.11 49.91 37.26
C LEU A 289 34.80 49.82 38.04
N ARG A 290 34.92 49.75 39.36
CA ARG A 290 33.81 49.59 40.29
C ARG A 290 33.13 50.93 40.50
N ASP A 291 31.80 50.94 40.39
CA ASP A 291 30.90 51.12 41.54
C ASP A 291 29.45 50.82 41.08
N SER A 292 28.50 50.46 41.94
CA SER A 292 28.37 50.80 43.37
C SER A 292 27.66 49.71 44.18
N HIS A 293 27.88 49.70 45.50
CA HIS A 293 26.85 49.24 46.43
C HIS A 293 25.74 50.31 46.52
N GLY A 294 24.49 49.87 46.50
CA GLY A 294 23.37 50.78 46.26
C GLY A 294 23.13 51.85 47.34
N LYS A 295 22.85 53.06 46.88
CA LYS A 295 21.90 54.00 47.51
C LYS A 295 21.45 55.04 46.49
N GLY A 296 20.14 55.09 46.22
CA GLY A 296 19.55 56.15 45.42
C GLY A 296 19.59 57.48 46.18
N VAL A 297 20.58 58.32 45.88
CA VAL A 297 20.58 59.75 46.19
C VAL A 297 20.79 60.47 44.87
N GLU A 298 19.85 61.32 44.50
CA GLU A 298 19.92 62.07 43.24
C GLU A 298 21.11 63.03 43.26
N SER A 299 22.08 62.81 42.38
CA SER A 299 23.12 63.81 42.11
C SER A 299 22.52 64.93 41.26
N HIS A 300 22.30 66.10 41.86
CA HIS A 300 21.73 67.30 41.21
C HIS A 300 22.53 67.83 40.00
N THR A 301 23.61 67.15 39.59
CA THR A 301 24.52 67.54 38.50
C THR A 301 24.05 67.13 37.10
N ASP A 302 23.23 66.07 36.93
CA ASP A 302 22.87 65.58 35.58
C ASP A 302 21.77 66.42 34.88
N ASN A 303 21.04 67.26 35.61
CA ASN A 303 19.94 68.07 35.08
C ASN A 303 20.37 69.24 34.16
N HIS A 304 21.67 69.39 33.88
CA HIS A 304 22.20 70.50 33.07
C HIS A 304 22.75 70.09 31.69
N ARG A 305 22.78 68.80 31.33
CA ARG A 305 23.16 68.36 29.97
C ARG A 305 21.93 68.14 29.06
N PRO A 306 22.03 68.45 27.75
CA PRO A 306 20.97 68.19 26.77
C PRO A 306 20.50 66.74 26.80
N TYR A 307 19.21 66.54 26.52
CA TYR A 307 18.62 65.20 26.41
C TYR A 307 19.01 64.55 25.07
N THR A 308 19.51 63.32 25.10
CA THR A 308 20.02 62.60 23.93
C THR A 308 19.21 61.35 23.56
N LEU A 309 19.50 60.73 22.41
CA LEU A 309 18.94 59.41 22.06
C LEU A 309 19.36 58.30 23.05
N ASP A 310 20.50 58.44 23.73
CA ASP A 310 20.97 57.43 24.68
C ASP A 310 20.24 57.53 26.03
N ASP A 311 19.87 58.74 26.47
CA ASP A 311 18.99 58.94 27.62
C ASP A 311 17.62 58.26 27.42
N PHE A 312 17.13 58.23 26.18
CA PHE A 312 15.90 57.50 25.83
C PHE A 312 16.07 55.97 25.83
N LYS A 313 17.26 55.46 25.47
CA LYS A 313 17.56 54.02 25.64
C LYS A 313 17.59 53.65 27.12
N VAL A 314 18.19 54.49 27.96
CA VAL A 314 18.23 54.29 29.43
C VAL A 314 16.81 54.34 30.01
N PHE A 315 15.95 55.26 29.56
CA PHE A 315 14.54 55.28 29.94
C PHE A 315 13.82 53.96 29.59
N LEU A 316 13.98 53.45 28.36
CA LEU A 316 13.39 52.17 27.96
C LEU A 316 13.94 50.99 28.78
N GLN A 317 15.26 50.96 29.03
CA GLN A 317 15.89 49.96 29.89
C GLN A 317 15.34 49.99 31.33
N ARG A 318 15.10 51.18 31.90
CA ARG A 318 14.52 51.31 33.25
C ARG A 318 13.05 50.87 33.31
N ILE A 319 12.28 51.01 32.23
CA ILE A 319 10.98 50.35 32.09
C ILE A 319 11.15 48.81 32.06
N ASP A 320 12.11 48.30 31.29
CA ASP A 320 12.34 46.84 31.17
C ASP A 320 12.86 46.20 32.45
N THR A 321 13.62 46.92 33.29
CA THR A 321 14.05 46.45 34.62
C THR A 321 13.09 46.82 35.75
N ALA A 322 11.92 47.41 35.45
CA ALA A 322 10.95 47.94 36.41
C ALA A 322 11.54 48.96 37.44
N ASP A 323 12.66 49.61 37.12
CA ASP A 323 13.32 50.63 37.93
C ASP A 323 12.84 52.04 37.53
N ILE A 324 11.53 52.28 37.63
CA ILE A 324 10.96 53.60 37.36
C ILE A 324 9.75 53.87 38.26
N ASN A 325 9.66 55.10 38.75
CA ASN A 325 8.55 55.62 39.55
C ASN A 325 8.01 56.92 38.91
N ALA A 326 6.88 57.43 39.39
CA ALA A 326 6.19 58.56 38.76
C ALA A 326 7.05 59.84 38.75
N SER A 327 7.77 60.11 39.83
CA SER A 327 8.70 61.25 39.90
C SER A 327 9.81 61.15 38.85
N ALA A 328 10.45 59.98 38.72
CA ALA A 328 11.53 59.73 37.77
C ALA A 328 11.01 59.77 36.31
N LEU A 329 9.82 59.25 36.04
CA LEU A 329 9.15 59.31 34.74
C LEU A 329 8.92 60.77 34.32
N GLN A 330 8.30 61.57 35.19
CA GLN A 330 7.95 62.96 34.93
C GLN A 330 9.21 63.85 34.81
N ALA A 331 10.20 63.68 35.68
CA ALA A 331 11.47 64.41 35.61
C ALA A 331 12.27 64.10 34.33
N ASN A 332 12.30 62.82 33.90
CA ASN A 332 12.98 62.42 32.68
C ASN A 332 12.24 62.93 31.43
N PHE A 333 10.90 62.90 31.42
CA PHE A 333 10.09 63.51 30.38
C PHE A 333 10.27 65.03 30.30
N ALA A 334 10.32 65.73 31.43
CA ALA A 334 10.57 67.18 31.47
C ALA A 334 11.95 67.56 30.86
N ARG A 335 12.96 66.70 31.00
CA ARG A 335 14.25 66.85 30.30
C ARG A 335 14.14 66.63 28.79
N LEU A 336 13.32 65.68 28.32
CA LEU A 336 13.03 65.51 26.89
C LEU A 336 12.31 66.73 26.30
N VAL A 337 11.29 67.27 26.99
CA VAL A 337 10.54 68.46 26.56
C VAL A 337 11.44 69.70 26.49
N SER A 338 12.26 69.94 27.52
CA SER A 338 13.19 71.09 27.55
C SER A 338 14.39 70.94 26.59
N GLY A 339 14.82 69.71 26.31
CA GLY A 339 15.87 69.40 25.32
C GLY A 339 15.41 69.34 23.86
N ARG A 340 14.10 69.44 23.57
CA ARG A 340 13.47 69.21 22.25
C ARG A 340 14.24 69.79 21.05
N GLU A 341 14.50 71.09 21.05
CA GLU A 341 15.14 71.79 19.92
C GLU A 341 16.61 71.41 19.73
N GLN A 342 17.29 71.07 20.82
CA GLN A 342 18.70 70.64 20.81
C GLN A 342 18.79 69.22 20.22
N LEU A 343 17.91 68.32 20.66
CA LEU A 343 17.77 66.97 20.12
C LEU A 343 17.33 66.99 18.64
N LEU A 344 16.42 67.88 18.25
CA LEU A 344 16.00 68.07 16.85
C LEU A 344 17.17 68.51 15.97
N THR A 345 17.95 69.49 16.45
CA THR A 345 19.16 69.96 15.79
C THR A 345 20.20 68.85 15.67
N GLN A 346 20.42 68.06 16.73
CA GLN A 346 21.34 66.92 16.75
C GLN A 346 20.93 65.81 15.77
N LEU A 347 19.65 65.42 15.75
CA LEU A 347 19.13 64.44 14.80
C LEU A 347 19.31 64.89 13.35
N ILE A 348 19.14 66.18 13.07
CA ILE A 348 19.29 66.76 11.73
C ILE A 348 20.76 66.98 11.35
N SER A 349 21.70 67.17 12.29
CA SER A 349 23.13 67.32 11.98
C SER A 349 23.83 65.97 11.82
N GLU A 350 23.62 65.02 12.75
CA GLU A 350 24.33 63.75 12.79
C GLU A 350 23.91 62.74 11.71
N LYS A 351 22.66 62.79 11.25
CA LYS A 351 22.05 61.70 10.46
C LYS A 351 21.60 62.19 9.10
N ASN A 352 21.74 61.36 8.06
CA ASN A 352 21.25 61.69 6.73
C ASN A 352 19.73 61.42 6.59
N ALA A 353 19.13 61.88 5.48
CA ALA A 353 17.68 61.75 5.27
C ALA A 353 17.21 60.29 5.14
N GLN A 354 18.06 59.37 4.67
CA GLN A 354 17.72 57.95 4.54
C GLN A 354 17.79 57.23 5.90
N GLU A 355 18.72 57.62 6.77
CA GLU A 355 18.81 57.15 8.15
C GLU A 355 17.63 57.64 8.98
N LEU A 356 17.28 58.93 8.93
CA LEU A 356 16.11 59.46 9.64
C LEU A 356 14.81 58.83 9.13
N LYS A 357 14.69 58.54 7.82
CA LYS A 357 13.57 57.78 7.26
C LYS A 357 13.49 56.34 7.78
N LYS A 358 14.63 55.61 7.83
CA LYS A 358 14.71 54.27 8.44
C LYS A 358 14.37 54.31 9.94
N LEU A 359 14.84 55.32 10.66
CA LEU A 359 14.64 55.49 12.11
C LEU A 359 13.19 55.87 12.44
N ALA A 360 12.62 56.86 11.76
CA ALA A 360 11.20 57.24 11.90
C ALA A 360 10.26 56.07 11.59
N SER A 361 10.56 55.26 10.57
CA SER A 361 9.81 54.04 10.26
C SER A 361 9.90 52.99 11.39
N ARG A 362 11.06 52.82 12.05
CA ARG A 362 11.19 51.96 13.25
C ARG A 362 10.43 52.53 14.46
N PHE A 363 10.33 53.85 14.57
CA PHE A 363 9.52 54.57 15.56
C PHE A 363 8.02 54.69 15.18
N GLY A 364 7.53 53.85 14.26
CA GLY A 364 6.11 53.72 13.91
C GLY A 364 5.56 54.76 12.93
N CYS A 365 6.39 55.63 12.35
CA CYS A 365 5.93 56.64 11.40
C CYS A 365 5.64 56.05 10.01
N PHE A 366 4.37 55.76 9.72
CA PHE A 366 3.92 55.23 8.42
C PHE A 366 4.26 56.17 7.25
N ASP A 367 4.17 57.48 7.45
CA ASP A 367 4.50 58.50 6.44
C ASP A 367 6.00 58.83 6.32
N ALA A 368 6.89 58.13 7.03
CA ALA A 368 8.34 58.28 6.84
C ALA A 368 8.79 58.05 5.37
N GLY A 369 7.97 57.35 4.58
CA GLY A 369 8.08 57.25 3.13
C GLY A 369 8.09 58.59 2.40
N ARG A 370 7.30 59.56 2.87
CA ARG A 370 6.93 60.83 2.21
C ARG A 370 7.49 62.08 2.91
N ASN A 371 7.72 62.01 4.23
CA ASN A 371 8.19 63.11 5.07
C ASN A 371 9.58 63.65 4.66
N THR A 372 9.80 64.95 4.88
CA THR A 372 11.12 65.59 4.74
C THR A 372 12.12 65.12 5.80
N LYS A 373 13.40 65.53 5.67
CA LYS A 373 14.43 65.24 6.68
C LYS A 373 14.02 65.75 8.08
N GLN A 374 13.51 66.99 8.15
CA GLN A 374 13.06 67.62 9.38
C GLN A 374 11.80 66.93 9.94
N GLN A 375 10.78 66.70 9.10
CA GLN A 375 9.54 66.03 9.53
C GLN A 375 9.78 64.62 10.08
N ASN A 376 10.77 63.89 9.55
CA ASN A 376 11.18 62.60 10.12
C ASN A 376 11.86 62.73 11.48
N ALA A 377 12.69 63.77 11.70
CA ALA A 377 13.29 64.03 13.01
C ALA A 377 12.23 64.46 14.05
N GLU A 378 11.30 65.34 13.68
CA GLU A 378 10.15 65.73 14.51
C GLU A 378 9.24 64.53 14.82
N ALA A 379 9.01 63.64 13.85
CA ALA A 379 8.24 62.42 14.08
C ALA A 379 8.92 61.45 15.06
N ILE A 380 10.26 61.30 15.00
CA ILE A 380 11.02 60.50 15.97
C ILE A 380 10.85 61.09 17.39
N ILE A 381 11.04 62.40 17.57
CA ILE A 381 10.88 63.05 18.88
C ILE A 381 9.44 62.91 19.39
N ARG A 382 8.43 63.05 18.52
CA ARG A 382 7.03 62.84 18.90
C ARG A 382 6.76 61.41 19.35
N SER A 383 7.30 60.40 18.65
CA SER A 383 7.20 59.00 19.06
C SER A 383 7.96 58.73 20.37
N MET A 384 9.10 59.39 20.61
CA MET A 384 9.79 59.34 21.91
C MET A 384 8.92 59.91 23.03
N MET A 385 8.32 61.10 22.83
CA MET A 385 7.41 61.72 23.79
C MET A 385 6.17 60.85 24.06
N GLN A 386 5.59 60.22 23.03
CA GLN A 386 4.47 59.29 23.18
C GLN A 386 4.82 58.06 24.02
N ALA A 387 6.07 57.58 24.02
CA ALA A 387 6.47 56.42 24.82
C ALA A 387 6.34 56.67 26.35
N TYR A 388 6.46 57.91 26.80
CA TYR A 388 6.28 58.29 28.21
C TYR A 388 4.82 58.22 28.68
N THR A 389 3.83 58.17 27.78
CA THR A 389 2.43 58.04 28.22
C THR A 389 2.09 56.62 28.68
N LEU A 390 3.01 55.65 28.56
CA LEU A 390 2.80 54.25 28.97
C LEU A 390 1.52 53.64 28.38
N GLN A 391 1.22 53.98 27.12
CA GLN A 391 -0.01 53.62 26.39
C GLN A 391 -1.33 54.24 26.92
N LYS A 392 -1.27 55.15 27.90
CA LYS A 392 -2.41 55.99 28.31
C LYS A 392 -2.94 56.81 27.13
N THR A 393 -4.27 56.84 26.97
CA THR A 393 -4.93 57.52 25.86
C THR A 393 -4.78 59.04 25.95
N VAL A 394 -4.04 59.62 25.02
CA VAL A 394 -3.89 61.08 24.89
C VAL A 394 -5.14 61.66 24.22
N MET A 395 -6.01 62.29 25.00
CA MET A 395 -7.08 63.13 24.48
C MET A 395 -6.57 64.55 24.22
N TYR A 396 -6.94 65.12 23.08
CA TYR A 396 -6.45 66.40 22.56
C TYR A 396 -7.60 67.14 21.88
N GLN A 397 -7.68 68.47 22.03
CA GLN A 397 -8.71 69.30 21.41
C GLN A 397 -8.16 70.22 20.30
N PRO A 398 -8.28 69.87 19.01
CA PRO A 398 -7.65 70.60 17.89
C PRO A 398 -8.08 72.07 17.71
N PHE A 399 -9.19 72.47 18.34
CA PHE A 399 -9.80 73.81 18.19
C PHE A 399 -9.63 74.70 19.44
N SER A 400 -8.90 74.23 20.46
CA SER A 400 -8.73 74.93 21.73
C SER A 400 -7.47 75.83 21.80
N GLY A 401 -6.56 75.73 20.81
CA GLY A 401 -5.23 76.34 20.86
C GLY A 401 -4.17 75.52 21.62
N GLU A 402 -4.57 74.39 22.21
CA GLU A 402 -3.67 73.33 22.66
C GLU A 402 -2.83 72.76 21.49
N THR A 403 -1.73 72.06 21.78
CA THR A 403 -1.02 71.24 20.77
C THR A 403 -1.01 69.78 21.20
N TYR A 404 -0.85 68.85 20.25
CA TYR A 404 -0.76 67.43 20.57
C TYR A 404 0.44 67.11 21.49
N GLU A 405 1.51 67.90 21.43
CA GLU A 405 2.66 67.76 22.33
C GLU A 405 2.33 68.22 23.76
N THR A 406 1.52 69.27 23.96
CA THR A 406 1.04 69.65 25.30
C THR A 406 -0.04 68.70 25.85
N ALA A 407 -0.79 68.03 24.98
CA ALA A 407 -1.70 66.94 25.39
C ALA A 407 -0.94 65.69 25.86
N ILE A 408 0.17 65.33 25.19
CA ILE A 408 1.10 64.29 25.69
C ILE A 408 1.63 64.68 27.07
N GLN A 409 2.10 65.93 27.25
CA GLN A 409 2.61 66.40 28.54
C GLN A 409 1.60 66.22 29.68
N LYS A 410 0.35 66.69 29.50
CA LYS A 410 -0.72 66.50 30.49
C LYS A 410 -0.99 65.01 30.78
N ALA A 411 -0.89 64.15 29.76
CA ALA A 411 -1.04 62.71 29.95
C ALA A 411 0.06 62.15 30.86
N VAL A 412 1.34 62.50 30.64
CA VAL A 412 2.48 62.05 31.46
C VAL A 412 2.43 62.63 32.88
N GLU A 413 2.10 63.91 33.05
CA GLU A 413 1.91 64.57 34.35
C GLU A 413 0.78 63.92 35.17
N SER A 414 -0.19 63.29 34.51
CA SER A 414 -1.28 62.56 35.16
C SER A 414 -0.97 61.09 35.50
N ILE A 415 0.26 60.60 35.24
CA ILE A 415 0.65 59.21 35.56
C ILE A 415 1.10 59.13 37.02
N GLY A 416 0.41 58.28 37.79
CA GLY A 416 0.78 57.89 39.15
C GLY A 416 1.31 56.46 39.23
N GLU A 417 1.82 56.06 40.40
CA GLU A 417 2.46 54.74 40.58
C GLU A 417 1.54 53.56 40.24
N GLU A 418 0.24 53.65 40.53
CA GLU A 418 -0.74 52.59 40.20
C GLU A 418 -0.84 52.34 38.68
N GLU A 419 -0.75 53.41 37.87
CA GLU A 419 -0.76 53.29 36.41
C GLU A 419 0.56 52.74 35.86
N ILE A 420 1.69 53.08 36.48
CA ILE A 420 3.00 52.50 36.16
C ILE A 420 3.02 51.01 36.48
N GLN A 421 2.56 50.61 37.67
CA GLN A 421 2.47 49.21 38.07
C GLN A 421 1.50 48.42 37.17
N SER A 422 0.36 49.01 36.82
CA SER A 422 -0.58 48.42 35.86
C SER A 422 0.07 48.22 34.48
N TYR A 423 0.75 49.24 33.93
CA TYR A 423 1.47 49.11 32.66
C TYR A 423 2.59 48.08 32.69
N LEU A 424 3.36 47.99 33.78
CA LEU A 424 4.42 46.99 33.96
C LEU A 424 3.83 45.57 34.06
N GLN A 425 2.75 45.37 34.81
CA GLN A 425 2.04 44.09 34.88
C GLN A 425 1.50 43.68 33.50
N ASP A 426 0.90 44.61 32.76
CA ASP A 426 0.41 44.38 31.40
C ASP A 426 1.56 44.06 30.42
N ARG A 427 2.70 44.74 30.53
CA ARG A 427 3.92 44.49 29.73
C ARG A 427 4.47 43.09 30.00
N THR A 428 4.63 42.70 31.27
CA THR A 428 5.09 41.37 31.68
C THR A 428 4.11 40.30 31.24
N ALA A 429 2.81 40.43 31.52
CA ALA A 429 1.80 39.46 31.10
C ALA A 429 1.72 39.26 29.57
N ARG A 430 1.98 40.32 28.79
CA ARG A 430 2.12 40.22 27.31
C ARG A 430 3.40 39.48 26.91
N SER A 431 4.52 39.74 27.59
CA SER A 431 5.79 39.03 27.39
C SER A 431 5.66 37.54 27.72
N ASP A 432 5.16 37.21 28.92
CA ASP A 432 4.94 35.85 29.40
C ASP A 432 4.00 35.08 28.46
N LYS A 433 2.94 35.73 27.94
CA LYS A 433 2.03 35.13 26.95
C LYS A 433 2.75 34.82 25.64
N ILE A 434 3.65 35.68 25.17
CA ILE A 434 4.46 35.44 23.96
C ILE A 434 5.47 34.31 24.21
N GLU A 435 6.20 34.34 25.32
CA GLU A 435 7.16 33.29 25.69
C GLU A 435 6.47 31.93 25.83
N LYS A 436 5.35 31.86 26.56
CA LYS A 436 4.52 30.66 26.68
C LYS A 436 4.09 30.16 25.29
N SER A 437 3.60 31.05 24.43
CA SER A 437 3.19 30.69 23.06
C SER A 437 4.34 30.11 22.23
N LEU A 438 5.59 30.51 22.49
CA LEU A 438 6.79 30.05 21.76
C LEU A 438 7.50 28.85 22.41
N THR A 439 7.13 28.44 23.62
CA THR A 439 7.82 27.38 24.40
C THR A 439 6.88 26.22 24.78
N ARG A 440 5.69 26.55 25.29
CA ARG A 440 4.65 25.63 25.77
C ARG A 440 3.24 26.14 25.38
N PRO A 441 2.92 26.24 24.07
CA PRO A 441 1.56 26.47 23.61
C PRO A 441 0.62 25.34 24.08
N GLU A 442 -0.57 25.72 24.54
CA GLU A 442 -1.61 24.82 25.08
C GLU A 442 -2.95 25.00 24.37
N THR A 443 -3.24 26.22 23.92
CA THR A 443 -4.46 26.61 23.21
C THR A 443 -4.21 26.76 21.71
N LEU A 444 -5.28 26.70 20.91
CA LEU A 444 -5.18 26.76 19.44
C LEU A 444 -4.66 28.12 18.93
N GLU A 445 -4.84 29.21 19.69
CA GLU A 445 -4.25 30.52 19.37
C GLU A 445 -2.75 30.55 19.64
N GLU A 446 -2.30 30.01 20.78
CA GLU A 446 -0.87 29.90 21.11
C GLU A 446 -0.14 28.99 20.11
N PHE A 447 -0.75 27.87 19.69
CA PHE A 447 -0.18 27.03 18.62
C PHE A 447 -0.14 27.73 17.26
N ARG A 448 -1.17 28.50 16.88
CA ARG A 448 -1.14 29.33 15.66
C ARG A 448 -0.02 30.38 15.75
N TYR A 449 0.18 30.99 16.92
CA TYR A 449 1.27 31.91 17.16
C TYR A 449 2.64 31.21 17.02
N PHE A 450 2.83 30.05 17.64
CA PHE A 450 4.04 29.22 17.48
C PHE A 450 4.35 28.95 16.01
N VAL A 451 3.39 28.38 15.26
CA VAL A 451 3.59 27.99 13.87
C VAL A 451 3.87 29.20 12.96
N ASN A 452 3.26 30.34 13.23
CA ASN A 452 3.51 31.57 12.47
C ASN A 452 4.90 32.20 12.71
N HIS A 453 5.57 31.91 13.84
CA HIS A 453 6.85 32.52 14.21
C HIS A 453 8.04 31.57 14.14
N LYS A 454 7.83 30.26 14.38
CA LYS A 454 8.85 29.20 14.32
C LYS A 454 8.69 28.26 13.13
N GLY A 455 7.52 28.22 12.50
CA GLY A 455 7.17 27.23 11.47
C GLY A 455 6.51 25.98 12.06
N GLU A 456 5.93 25.15 11.19
CA GLU A 456 5.24 23.92 11.60
C GLU A 456 6.21 22.77 11.96
N THR A 457 7.43 22.79 11.44
CA THR A 457 8.47 21.74 11.68
C THR A 457 8.98 21.72 13.11
N GLU A 458 9.02 22.87 13.79
CA GLU A 458 9.59 23.02 15.13
C GLU A 458 8.68 22.50 16.27
N LEU A 459 7.49 21.97 15.93
CA LEU A 459 6.58 21.35 16.90
C LEU A 459 7.11 19.98 17.34
N ARG A 460 7.39 19.82 18.65
CA ARG A 460 7.70 18.51 19.25
C ARG A 460 6.56 17.49 18.97
N PRO A 461 6.80 16.17 18.94
CA PRO A 461 5.75 15.18 18.67
C PRO A 461 4.49 15.31 19.55
N GLU A 462 4.65 15.58 20.85
CA GLU A 462 3.52 15.84 21.75
C GLU A 462 2.73 17.11 21.35
N GLN A 463 3.44 18.16 20.95
CA GLN A 463 2.88 19.44 20.51
C GLN A 463 2.14 19.27 19.17
N ARG A 464 2.66 18.46 18.25
CA ARG A 464 1.97 18.03 17.02
C ARG A 464 0.64 17.37 17.34
N VAL A 465 0.64 16.35 18.21
CA VAL A 465 -0.57 15.61 18.59
C VAL A 465 -1.60 16.52 19.28
N ALA A 466 -1.15 17.44 20.14
CA ALA A 466 -2.01 18.43 20.77
C ALA A 466 -2.62 19.41 19.75
N PHE A 467 -1.82 19.93 18.83
CA PHE A 467 -2.27 20.86 17.79
C PHE A 467 -3.25 20.22 16.81
N ASP A 468 -2.93 19.03 16.28
CA ASP A 468 -3.83 18.28 15.39
C ASP A 468 -5.17 17.99 16.11
N ARG A 469 -5.12 17.60 17.39
CA ARG A 469 -6.32 17.33 18.21
C ARG A 469 -7.18 18.59 18.41
N LEU A 470 -6.58 19.76 18.63
CA LEU A 470 -7.30 21.02 18.77
C LEU A 470 -7.91 21.48 17.45
N GLN A 471 -7.17 21.38 16.34
CA GLN A 471 -7.68 21.67 15.00
C GLN A 471 -8.83 20.74 14.63
N ALA A 472 -8.67 19.42 14.81
CA ALA A 472 -9.69 18.42 14.50
C ALA A 472 -10.96 18.57 15.37
N LYS A 473 -10.81 19.01 16.62
CA LYS A 473 -11.95 19.43 17.46
C LYS A 473 -12.64 20.67 16.89
N GLN A 474 -11.91 21.71 16.49
CA GLN A 474 -12.51 22.92 15.89
C GLN A 474 -13.26 22.57 14.60
N THR A 475 -12.65 21.84 13.67
CA THR A 475 -13.27 21.52 12.38
C THR A 475 -14.49 20.61 12.54
N ARG A 476 -14.46 19.65 13.48
CA ARG A 476 -15.66 18.85 13.82
C ARG A 476 -16.76 19.68 14.49
N ALA A 477 -16.43 20.62 15.37
CA ALA A 477 -17.40 21.51 15.99
C ALA A 477 -18.05 22.47 14.97
N GLU A 478 -17.27 23.07 14.07
CA GLU A 478 -17.81 23.90 12.97
C GLU A 478 -18.71 23.10 12.03
N ARG A 479 -18.32 21.86 11.68
CA ARG A 479 -19.15 20.95 10.86
C ARG A 479 -20.36 20.38 11.59
N ALA A 480 -20.41 20.47 12.92
CA ALA A 480 -21.61 20.24 13.71
C ALA A 480 -22.51 21.48 13.68
N ASN A 481 -21.98 22.66 14.03
CA ASN A 481 -22.72 23.92 14.11
C ASN A 481 -23.32 24.37 12.77
N ARG A 482 -22.70 24.02 11.63
CA ARG A 482 -23.29 24.21 10.29
C ARG A 482 -24.59 23.42 10.05
N LYS A 483 -24.93 22.45 10.89
CA LYS A 483 -26.23 21.76 10.90
C LYS A 483 -27.06 22.39 12.01
N THR A 484 -27.98 23.27 11.64
CA THR A 484 -28.86 23.95 12.61
C THR A 484 -29.61 22.92 13.47
N ALA A 485 -29.48 23.05 14.79
CA ALA A 485 -30.31 22.33 15.76
C ALA A 485 -31.78 22.79 15.65
N THR A 486 -32.00 24.04 15.25
CA THR A 486 -33.33 24.59 14.96
C THR A 486 -33.85 24.13 13.60
N VAL A 487 -35.09 23.63 13.57
CA VAL A 487 -35.95 23.56 12.38
C VAL A 487 -36.84 24.80 12.38
N GLU A 488 -36.70 25.64 11.35
CA GLU A 488 -37.52 26.83 11.18
C GLU A 488 -38.99 26.46 10.89
N GLN A 489 -39.93 27.31 11.28
CA GLN A 489 -41.36 27.22 10.92
C GLN A 489 -41.59 27.09 9.39
N PHE A 490 -42.80 26.71 8.98
CA PHE A 490 -43.14 26.57 7.55
C PHE A 490 -43.09 27.91 6.80
N SER A 491 -42.75 27.84 5.50
CA SER A 491 -42.51 29.02 4.64
C SER A 491 -43.62 29.34 3.63
N GLY A 492 -44.65 28.49 3.55
CA GLY A 492 -45.83 28.68 2.72
C GLY A 492 -47.00 29.33 3.47
N ASP A 493 -48.12 29.50 2.79
CA ASP A 493 -49.36 29.93 3.44
C ASP A 493 -49.95 28.75 4.24
N VAL A 494 -49.91 28.87 5.56
CA VAL A 494 -50.30 27.82 6.53
C VAL A 494 -51.19 28.38 7.65
N ALA A 495 -51.75 29.58 7.48
CA ALA A 495 -52.47 30.28 8.56
C ALA A 495 -53.70 29.51 9.07
N ASP A 496 -54.46 28.86 8.17
CA ASP A 496 -55.64 28.05 8.49
C ASP A 496 -55.33 26.54 8.57
N LEU A 497 -54.07 26.13 8.31
CA LEU A 497 -53.67 24.73 8.22
C LEU A 497 -53.57 24.09 9.61
N GLN A 498 -54.41 23.09 9.87
CA GLN A 498 -54.37 22.30 11.10
C GLN A 498 -53.71 20.94 10.84
N ILE A 499 -52.82 20.54 11.74
CA ILE A 499 -52.21 19.21 11.76
C ILE A 499 -52.81 18.42 12.92
N THR A 500 -53.48 17.30 12.62
CA THR A 500 -54.01 16.36 13.61
C THR A 500 -53.08 15.16 13.71
N ILE A 501 -52.63 14.82 14.93
CA ILE A 501 -51.82 13.63 15.19
C ILE A 501 -52.76 12.45 15.48
N LYS A 502 -52.53 11.32 14.81
CA LYS A 502 -53.28 10.07 14.97
C LYS A 502 -52.31 8.91 15.23
N GLU A 503 -52.59 8.05 16.20
CA GLU A 503 -51.84 6.80 16.39
C GLU A 503 -52.15 5.79 15.27
N GLY A 504 -51.13 5.10 14.80
CA GLY A 504 -51.19 4.00 13.84
C GLY A 504 -50.09 2.97 14.11
N PHE A 505 -49.91 2.00 13.20
CA PHE A 505 -48.99 0.88 13.44
C PHE A 505 -48.24 0.44 12.17
N HIS A 506 -46.92 0.28 12.27
CA HIS A 506 -46.06 -0.16 11.17
C HIS A 506 -45.88 -1.68 11.19
N THR A 507 -46.84 -2.43 10.64
CA THR A 507 -46.87 -3.92 10.65
C THR A 507 -45.53 -4.59 10.38
N ARG A 508 -44.79 -4.20 9.32
CA ARG A 508 -43.47 -4.78 8.96
C ARG A 508 -42.32 -4.50 9.96
N GLN A 509 -42.47 -3.53 10.85
CA GLN A 509 -41.45 -3.18 11.86
C GLN A 509 -41.94 -3.39 13.30
N ASN A 510 -43.21 -3.79 13.48
CA ASN A 510 -43.86 -4.03 14.77
C ASN A 510 -43.72 -2.87 15.78
N ILE A 511 -43.85 -1.63 15.30
CA ILE A 511 -43.78 -0.40 16.09
C ILE A 511 -45.04 0.47 15.90
N PRO A 512 -45.45 1.26 16.90
CA PRO A 512 -46.43 2.33 16.71
C PRO A 512 -45.91 3.39 15.72
N LEU A 513 -46.83 4.16 15.18
CA LEU A 513 -46.58 5.32 14.32
C LEU A 513 -47.45 6.49 14.76
N TRP A 514 -46.90 7.69 14.61
CA TRP A 514 -47.62 8.94 14.85
C TRP A 514 -47.82 9.63 13.51
N ILE A 515 -49.09 9.76 13.11
CA ILE A 515 -49.50 10.16 11.77
C ILE A 515 -50.10 11.56 11.82
N CYS A 516 -49.34 12.54 11.37
CA CYS A 516 -49.74 13.92 11.21
C CYS A 516 -50.53 14.09 9.91
N GLN A 517 -51.86 14.19 10.02
CA GLN A 517 -52.78 14.40 8.91
C GLN A 517 -53.11 15.90 8.78
N LEU A 518 -53.18 16.41 7.55
CA LEU A 518 -53.54 17.81 7.26
C LEU A 518 -55.06 17.97 7.22
N SER A 519 -55.58 19.10 7.72
CA SER A 519 -57.00 19.48 7.57
C SER A 519 -57.45 19.63 6.12
N GLU A 520 -56.55 20.11 5.26
CA GLU A 520 -56.86 20.47 3.87
C GLU A 520 -55.71 20.19 2.89
N ARG A 521 -55.89 20.57 1.61
CA ARG A 521 -54.90 20.38 0.55
C ARG A 521 -54.08 21.64 0.32
N VAL A 522 -52.83 21.60 0.77
CA VAL A 522 -51.78 22.57 0.44
C VAL A 522 -51.30 22.45 -1.02
N ASP A 523 -50.63 23.50 -1.50
CA ASP A 523 -50.00 23.53 -2.83
C ASP A 523 -48.68 22.71 -2.88
N ARG A 524 -48.08 22.60 -4.07
CA ARG A 524 -46.87 21.78 -4.30
C ARG A 524 -45.61 22.32 -3.62
N ALA A 525 -45.43 23.64 -3.50
CA ALA A 525 -44.31 24.25 -2.81
C ALA A 525 -44.44 24.04 -1.29
N THR A 526 -45.59 24.38 -0.70
CA THR A 526 -45.86 24.17 0.73
C THR A 526 -45.78 22.68 1.11
N PHE A 527 -46.31 21.76 0.29
CA PHE A 527 -46.14 20.31 0.50
C PHE A 527 -44.66 19.88 0.45
N SER A 528 -43.85 20.50 -0.41
CA SER A 528 -42.41 20.19 -0.50
C SER A 528 -41.63 20.68 0.71
N ASP A 529 -41.99 21.85 1.27
CA ASP A 529 -41.43 22.35 2.53
C ASP A 529 -41.87 21.48 3.72
N LEU A 530 -43.18 21.23 3.89
CA LEU A 530 -43.72 20.28 4.88
C LEU A 530 -42.98 18.93 4.84
N LYS A 531 -42.77 18.36 3.65
CA LYS A 531 -42.03 17.11 3.47
C LYS A 531 -40.56 17.23 3.86
N PHE A 532 -39.89 18.33 3.52
CA PHE A 532 -38.50 18.57 3.89
C PHE A 532 -38.34 18.73 5.41
N LYS A 533 -39.23 19.50 6.05
CA LYS A 533 -39.26 19.74 7.50
C LYS A 533 -39.61 18.46 8.29
N ALA A 534 -40.55 17.65 7.78
CA ALA A 534 -40.82 16.32 8.33
C ALA A 534 -39.57 15.42 8.27
N GLN A 535 -38.85 15.41 7.14
CA GLN A 535 -37.57 14.68 7.00
C GLN A 535 -36.46 15.23 7.90
N GLN A 536 -36.48 16.53 8.21
CA GLN A 536 -35.58 17.15 9.18
C GLN A 536 -35.81 16.68 10.62
N LEU A 537 -37.04 16.31 10.96
CA LEU A 537 -37.49 15.67 12.22
C LEU A 537 -37.60 14.14 12.12
N GLY A 538 -37.00 13.52 11.09
CA GLY A 538 -36.94 12.06 10.94
C GLY A 538 -38.21 11.36 10.44
N GLY A 539 -39.27 12.10 10.13
CA GLY A 539 -40.50 11.57 9.55
C GLY A 539 -40.49 11.44 8.02
N TRP A 540 -41.54 10.84 7.48
CA TRP A 540 -41.73 10.66 6.03
C TRP A 540 -43.20 10.83 5.64
N TRP A 541 -43.48 11.25 4.40
CA TRP A 541 -44.85 11.19 3.87
C TRP A 541 -45.21 9.76 3.46
N SER A 542 -46.42 9.31 3.81
CA SER A 542 -47.00 8.06 3.31
C SER A 542 -48.46 8.25 2.90
N SER A 543 -48.86 7.58 1.82
CA SER A 543 -50.24 7.53 1.33
C SER A 543 -50.70 6.12 1.00
N PHE A 544 -50.04 5.10 1.55
CA PHE A 544 -50.28 3.68 1.25
C PHE A 544 -51.70 3.22 1.62
N LYS A 545 -52.19 3.65 2.79
CA LYS A 545 -53.61 3.57 3.17
C LYS A 545 -54.22 4.96 3.04
N LYS A 546 -55.29 5.13 2.25
CA LYS A 546 -55.94 6.44 2.05
C LYS A 546 -56.48 7.06 3.36
N ALA A 547 -56.95 6.24 4.31
CA ALA A 547 -57.46 6.69 5.60
C ALA A 547 -56.35 7.11 6.59
N ASP A 548 -55.12 6.65 6.38
CA ASP A 548 -53.94 6.91 7.25
C ASP A 548 -52.85 7.69 6.48
N ALA A 549 -53.25 8.42 5.44
CA ALA A 549 -52.36 9.25 4.64
C ALA A 549 -51.95 10.50 5.43
N GLY A 550 -50.65 10.78 5.48
CA GLY A 550 -50.08 11.83 6.32
C GLY A 550 -48.55 11.78 6.41
N PHE A 551 -47.98 12.69 7.20
CA PHE A 551 -46.57 12.62 7.61
C PHE A 551 -46.45 11.70 8.82
N GLN A 552 -45.64 10.66 8.71
CA GLN A 552 -45.52 9.58 9.69
C GLN A 552 -44.18 9.69 10.43
N PHE A 553 -44.23 9.52 11.75
CA PHE A 553 -43.09 9.56 12.67
C PHE A 553 -43.07 8.29 13.54
N LYS A 554 -41.90 7.94 14.07
CA LYS A 554 -41.73 6.80 15.00
C LYS A 554 -41.93 7.17 16.47
N ASN A 555 -41.63 8.42 16.82
CA ASN A 555 -41.72 8.96 18.17
C ASN A 555 -42.88 9.97 18.21
N GLU A 556 -43.60 10.06 19.33
CA GLU A 556 -44.68 11.04 19.49
C GLU A 556 -44.14 12.46 19.54
N ASP A 557 -43.08 12.69 20.33
CA ASP A 557 -42.36 13.96 20.45
C ASP A 557 -41.97 14.55 19.08
N SER A 558 -41.40 13.76 18.17
CA SER A 558 -41.05 14.24 16.82
C SER A 558 -42.28 14.60 15.96
N ALA A 559 -43.45 14.01 16.23
CA ALA A 559 -44.72 14.39 15.59
C ALA A 559 -45.31 15.68 16.21
N GLN A 560 -45.20 15.84 17.53
CA GLN A 560 -45.56 17.07 18.24
C GLN A 560 -44.65 18.25 17.83
N LYS A 561 -43.33 18.03 17.72
CA LYS A 561 -42.34 18.95 17.15
C LYS A 561 -42.66 19.33 15.69
N PHE A 562 -43.24 18.43 14.90
CA PHE A 562 -43.68 18.75 13.53
C PHE A 562 -44.99 19.54 13.51
N GLN A 563 -45.90 19.30 14.45
CA GLN A 563 -47.13 20.07 14.63
C GLN A 563 -46.84 21.52 15.10
N SER A 564 -45.86 21.70 16.00
CA SER A 564 -45.49 23.04 16.52
C SER A 564 -44.82 23.95 15.50
N LEU A 565 -44.33 23.42 14.36
CA LEU A 565 -43.82 24.21 13.22
C LEU A 565 -44.87 25.11 12.54
N LEU A 566 -46.16 24.96 12.87
CA LEU A 566 -47.23 25.90 12.53
C LEU A 566 -47.17 27.20 13.34
N GLN A 567 -46.55 27.18 14.54
CA GLN A 567 -46.59 28.27 15.52
C GLN A 567 -45.22 28.87 15.84
N GLY A 568 -44.13 28.16 15.52
CA GLY A 568 -42.77 28.64 15.72
C GLY A 568 -41.71 27.61 15.35
N ASN A 569 -40.45 27.91 15.66
CA ASN A 569 -39.34 27.01 15.37
C ASN A 569 -39.24 25.86 16.40
N ALA A 570 -38.87 24.66 15.96
CA ALA A 570 -38.63 23.50 16.82
C ALA A 570 -37.13 23.22 16.99
N ASP A 571 -36.71 22.70 18.15
CA ASP A 571 -35.39 22.07 18.31
C ASP A 571 -35.45 20.57 17.92
N ARG A 572 -34.37 20.07 17.32
CA ARG A 572 -34.16 18.68 16.92
C ARG A 572 -32.83 18.11 17.42
N SER A 573 -32.26 18.70 18.48
CA SER A 573 -31.00 18.23 19.08
C SER A 573 -31.06 16.75 19.46
N ASP A 574 -32.19 16.29 20.00
CA ASP A 574 -32.42 14.89 20.37
C ASP A 574 -32.46 13.99 19.13
N GLU A 575 -33.24 14.34 18.10
CA GLU A 575 -33.29 13.61 16.83
C GLU A 575 -31.92 13.50 16.15
N LEU A 576 -31.05 14.51 16.31
CA LEU A 576 -29.67 14.47 15.81
C LEU A 576 -28.77 13.53 16.63
N ALA A 577 -28.97 13.47 17.95
CA ALA A 577 -28.28 12.54 18.84
C ALA A 577 -28.72 11.09 18.60
N ASP A 578 -30.03 10.82 18.60
CA ASP A 578 -30.62 9.51 18.31
C ASP A 578 -30.18 8.97 16.95
N ARG A 579 -30.17 9.85 15.93
CA ARG A 579 -29.68 9.52 14.58
C ARG A 579 -28.17 9.32 14.51
N LYS A 580 -27.39 9.80 15.50
CA LYS A 580 -25.96 9.47 15.64
C LYS A 580 -25.80 8.10 16.28
N THR A 581 -26.47 7.81 17.40
CA THR A 581 -26.39 6.54 18.13
C THR A 581 -26.78 5.36 17.24
N ARG A 582 -27.97 5.42 16.60
CA ARG A 582 -28.44 4.40 15.65
C ARG A 582 -27.52 4.21 14.45
N LYS A 583 -26.76 5.24 14.06
CA LYS A 583 -25.74 5.17 13.00
C LYS A 583 -24.42 4.53 13.45
N ILE A 584 -24.18 4.36 14.74
CA ILE A 584 -23.00 3.70 15.32
C ILE A 584 -23.33 2.24 15.63
N GLU A 585 -24.52 1.96 16.17
CA GLU A 585 -25.04 0.59 16.37
C GLU A 585 -25.05 -0.18 15.05
N THR A 586 -25.78 0.32 14.05
CA THR A 586 -25.81 -0.24 12.68
C THR A 586 -24.47 -0.15 11.93
N ALA A 587 -23.46 0.54 12.48
CA ALA A 587 -22.08 0.44 11.98
C ALA A 587 -21.40 -0.80 12.52
N SER A 588 -21.40 -0.96 13.85
CA SER A 588 -20.77 -2.07 14.55
C SER A 588 -21.33 -3.40 14.06
N GLU A 589 -22.66 -3.53 14.01
CA GLU A 589 -23.36 -4.72 13.46
C GLU A 589 -22.86 -5.11 12.06
N ARG A 590 -22.78 -4.15 11.14
CA ARG A 590 -22.36 -4.39 9.75
C ARG A 590 -20.88 -4.70 9.61
N LEU A 591 -20.04 -4.08 10.44
CA LEU A 591 -18.61 -4.38 10.48
C LEU A 591 -18.36 -5.76 11.10
N LEU A 592 -19.15 -6.18 12.10
CA LEU A 592 -19.07 -7.52 12.69
C LEU A 592 -19.55 -8.62 11.73
N GLN A 593 -20.64 -8.40 10.98
CA GLN A 593 -21.05 -9.31 9.91
C GLN A 593 -19.94 -9.45 8.85
N LEU A 594 -19.45 -8.32 8.33
CA LEU A 594 -18.39 -8.29 7.32
C LEU A 594 -17.06 -8.89 7.84
N THR A 595 -16.76 -8.78 9.14
CA THR A 595 -15.68 -9.53 9.78
C THR A 595 -15.93 -11.04 9.71
N SER A 596 -17.13 -11.51 10.08
CA SER A 596 -17.47 -12.94 10.06
C SER A 596 -17.36 -13.53 8.65
N ASP A 597 -17.87 -12.82 7.64
CA ASP A 597 -17.81 -13.25 6.24
C ASP A 597 -16.35 -13.42 5.76
N LEU A 598 -15.46 -12.48 6.13
CA LEU A 598 -14.04 -12.50 5.79
C LEU A 598 -13.25 -13.56 6.55
N GLU A 599 -13.59 -13.83 7.81
CA GLU A 599 -12.96 -14.92 8.57
C GLU A 599 -13.41 -16.28 8.04
N GLN A 600 -14.67 -16.43 7.63
CA GLN A 600 -15.14 -17.66 6.99
C GLN A 600 -14.44 -17.91 5.65
N SER A 601 -14.31 -16.90 4.78
CA SER A 601 -13.61 -17.06 3.49
C SER A 601 -12.12 -17.33 3.67
N ALA A 602 -11.45 -16.64 4.60
CA ALA A 602 -10.03 -16.84 4.86
C ALA A 602 -9.74 -18.20 5.52
N ASN A 603 -10.56 -18.65 6.47
CA ASN A 603 -10.40 -19.97 7.09
C ASN A 603 -10.69 -21.10 6.09
N ALA A 604 -11.73 -20.98 5.25
CA ALA A 604 -11.96 -21.94 4.17
C ALA A 604 -10.78 -21.99 3.18
N ALA A 605 -10.17 -20.84 2.88
CA ALA A 605 -8.96 -20.80 2.06
C ALA A 605 -7.74 -21.45 2.75
N LEU A 606 -7.60 -21.38 4.08
CA LEU A 606 -6.51 -22.06 4.79
C LEU A 606 -6.68 -23.58 4.82
N HIS A 607 -7.89 -24.08 5.08
CA HIS A 607 -8.15 -25.52 5.27
C HIS A 607 -8.39 -26.32 3.98
N GLN A 608 -8.41 -25.68 2.80
CA GLN A 608 -8.53 -26.39 1.53
C GLN A 608 -7.24 -27.13 1.16
N ASP A 609 -7.36 -28.44 0.92
CA ASP A 609 -6.28 -29.31 0.42
C ASP A 609 -5.70 -28.84 -0.91
N ARG A 610 -4.36 -28.90 -1.04
CA ARG A 610 -3.63 -28.47 -2.24
C ARG A 610 -2.39 -29.30 -2.49
N LEU A 611 -2.20 -29.71 -3.74
CA LEU A 611 -0.94 -30.27 -4.21
C LEU A 611 0.15 -29.20 -4.16
N THR A 612 1.18 -29.39 -3.33
CA THR A 612 2.34 -28.48 -3.19
C THR A 612 3.60 -29.00 -3.88
N ASN A 613 3.54 -30.17 -4.53
CA ASN A 613 4.65 -31.00 -4.98
C ASN A 613 5.64 -30.39 -6.02
N THR A 614 5.41 -29.17 -6.51
CA THR A 614 6.33 -28.47 -7.42
C THR A 614 6.52 -27.03 -6.94
N VAL A 615 7.66 -26.39 -7.28
CA VAL A 615 8.00 -25.03 -6.82
C VAL A 615 6.84 -24.06 -7.06
N ARG A 616 6.36 -23.96 -8.30
CA ARG A 616 5.23 -23.11 -8.68
C ARG A 616 3.94 -23.42 -7.90
N ARG A 617 3.65 -24.69 -7.63
CA ARG A 617 2.47 -25.09 -6.82
C ARG A 617 2.62 -24.69 -5.35
N SER A 618 3.82 -24.88 -4.80
CA SER A 618 4.22 -24.47 -3.44
C SER A 618 4.13 -22.95 -3.25
N GLU A 619 4.63 -22.17 -4.22
CA GLU A 619 4.53 -20.70 -4.26
C GLU A 619 3.09 -20.22 -4.35
N MET A 620 2.26 -20.82 -5.22
CA MET A 620 0.83 -20.50 -5.32
C MET A 620 0.10 -20.79 -4.01
N ALA A 621 0.39 -21.92 -3.34
CA ALA A 621 -0.17 -22.24 -2.03
C ALA A 621 0.26 -21.23 -0.95
N ALA A 622 1.55 -20.86 -0.91
CA ALA A 622 2.05 -19.81 0.00
C ALA A 622 1.42 -18.44 -0.30
N GLY A 623 1.20 -18.08 -1.56
CA GLY A 623 0.48 -16.87 -1.98
C GLY A 623 -1.02 -16.88 -1.63
N ILE A 624 -1.64 -18.06 -1.48
CA ILE A 624 -3.02 -18.19 -0.97
C ILE A 624 -3.05 -18.04 0.56
N ARG A 625 -2.24 -18.82 1.31
CA ARG A 625 -2.15 -18.68 2.78
C ARG A 625 -1.75 -17.26 3.19
N GLY A 626 -0.76 -16.69 2.50
CA GLY A 626 -0.28 -15.33 2.71
C GLY A 626 -1.31 -14.24 2.44
N ARG A 627 -2.33 -14.50 1.60
CA ARG A 627 -3.53 -13.65 1.45
C ARG A 627 -4.53 -13.91 2.58
N ALA A 628 -4.85 -15.17 2.89
CA ALA A 628 -5.78 -15.52 3.96
C ALA A 628 -5.36 -14.96 5.33
N TYR A 629 -4.08 -15.07 5.72
CA TYR A 629 -3.56 -14.44 6.94
C TYR A 629 -3.62 -12.90 6.93
N ALA A 630 -3.59 -12.27 5.75
CA ALA A 630 -3.79 -10.82 5.62
C ALA A 630 -5.27 -10.44 5.75
N GLU A 631 -6.19 -11.28 5.27
CA GLU A 631 -7.63 -11.09 5.45
C GLU A 631 -8.06 -11.33 6.91
N LEU A 632 -7.56 -12.37 7.59
CA LEU A 632 -7.78 -12.59 9.03
C LEU A 632 -7.28 -11.41 9.87
N ALA A 633 -6.11 -10.85 9.56
CA ALA A 633 -5.61 -9.66 10.25
C ALA A 633 -6.46 -8.40 9.96
N PHE A 634 -6.95 -8.26 8.73
CA PHE A 634 -7.86 -7.16 8.38
C PHE A 634 -9.23 -7.30 9.07
N ALA A 635 -9.77 -8.52 9.16
CA ALA A 635 -11.01 -8.85 9.84
C ALA A 635 -10.90 -8.67 11.37
N GLY A 636 -9.79 -9.12 11.98
CA GLY A 636 -9.49 -8.86 13.39
C GLY A 636 -9.32 -7.38 13.72
N THR A 637 -8.75 -6.60 12.80
CA THR A 637 -8.71 -5.12 12.89
C THR A 637 -10.11 -4.53 12.85
N MET A 638 -10.96 -5.01 11.93
CA MET A 638 -12.36 -4.58 11.81
C MET A 638 -13.20 -4.95 13.04
N ARG A 639 -12.97 -6.12 13.66
CA ARG A 639 -13.60 -6.50 14.95
C ARG A 639 -13.23 -5.53 16.07
N ARG A 640 -11.93 -5.29 16.27
CA ARG A 640 -11.41 -4.35 17.29
C ARG A 640 -12.03 -2.96 17.14
N LEU A 641 -12.14 -2.48 15.89
CA LEU A 641 -12.80 -1.22 15.56
C LEU A 641 -14.32 -1.24 15.83
N ALA A 642 -15.02 -2.31 15.46
CA ALA A 642 -16.46 -2.44 15.70
C ALA A 642 -16.80 -2.48 17.21
N THR A 643 -15.96 -3.13 18.03
CA THR A 643 -16.07 -3.08 19.50
C THR A 643 -15.82 -1.68 20.05
N GLY A 644 -14.75 -0.99 19.63
CA GLY A 644 -14.45 0.38 20.06
C GLY A 644 -15.53 1.41 19.65
N LEU A 645 -16.16 1.20 18.48
CA LEU A 645 -17.33 1.96 18.04
C LEU A 645 -18.55 1.74 18.96
N ALA A 646 -18.84 0.50 19.34
CA ALA A 646 -19.95 0.18 20.24
C ALA A 646 -19.71 0.68 21.68
N ALA A 647 -18.46 0.66 22.16
CA ALA A 647 -18.05 1.21 23.44
C ALA A 647 -17.99 2.75 23.47
N GLY A 648 -18.03 3.42 22.31
CA GLY A 648 -17.89 4.87 22.19
C GLY A 648 -16.46 5.40 22.36
N GLU A 649 -15.47 4.53 22.40
CA GLU A 649 -14.05 4.84 22.60
C GLU A 649 -13.43 5.54 21.37
N THR A 650 -13.90 5.19 20.18
CA THR A 650 -13.39 5.71 18.90
C THR A 650 -14.04 7.05 18.53
N LEU A 651 -13.32 8.15 18.71
CA LEU A 651 -13.82 9.50 18.47
C LEU A 651 -13.70 9.94 17.00
N TYR A 652 -12.60 9.60 16.32
CA TYR A 652 -12.28 10.07 14.97
C TYR A 652 -12.58 9.04 13.87
N LEU A 653 -12.67 7.75 14.23
CA LEU A 653 -13.14 6.67 13.36
C LEU A 653 -14.67 6.49 13.38
N ASP A 654 -15.39 7.39 14.07
CA ASP A 654 -16.85 7.37 14.28
C ASP A 654 -17.70 7.23 13.00
N GLY A 655 -17.13 7.58 11.83
CA GLY A 655 -17.76 7.47 10.51
C GLY A 655 -17.39 6.25 9.66
N ILE A 656 -16.51 5.33 10.10
CA ILE A 656 -16.13 4.13 9.31
C ILE A 656 -17.28 3.13 9.21
N ARG A 657 -17.64 2.69 8.00
CA ARG A 657 -18.78 1.81 7.71
C ARG A 657 -18.49 0.66 6.73
N THR A 658 -17.31 0.61 6.08
CA THR A 658 -16.99 -0.40 5.05
C THR A 658 -15.53 -0.88 5.09
N LYS A 659 -15.27 -2.09 4.53
CA LYS A 659 -13.93 -2.59 4.18
C LYS A 659 -13.12 -1.52 3.42
N THR A 660 -13.70 -0.91 2.39
CA THR A 660 -13.02 0.08 1.54
C THR A 660 -12.58 1.35 2.27
N GLN A 661 -13.33 1.86 3.25
CA GLN A 661 -12.93 3.02 4.05
C GLN A 661 -11.75 2.69 4.97
N LEU A 662 -11.81 1.55 5.67
CA LEU A 662 -10.73 1.07 6.53
C LEU A 662 -9.46 0.76 5.71
N SER A 663 -9.60 0.14 4.54
CA SER A 663 -8.47 -0.09 3.62
C SER A 663 -7.85 1.21 3.12
N THR A 664 -8.64 2.25 2.81
CA THR A 664 -8.11 3.58 2.44
C THR A 664 -7.31 4.20 3.59
N LEU A 665 -7.79 4.15 4.85
CA LEU A 665 -6.99 4.63 6.00
C LEU A 665 -5.67 3.87 6.19
N ILE A 666 -5.70 2.53 6.16
CA ILE A 666 -4.50 1.70 6.28
C ILE A 666 -3.51 2.00 5.13
N ASN A 667 -4.00 2.26 3.92
CA ASN A 667 -3.15 2.62 2.79
C ASN A 667 -2.57 4.04 2.90
N VAL A 668 -3.29 5.02 3.46
CA VAL A 668 -2.73 6.33 3.81
C VAL A 668 -1.63 6.18 4.85
N LEU A 669 -1.86 5.39 5.92
CA LEU A 669 -0.84 5.15 6.95
C LEU A 669 0.41 4.47 6.39
N ARG A 670 0.26 3.50 5.48
CA ARG A 670 1.38 2.87 4.76
C ARG A 670 2.16 3.86 3.88
N ARG A 671 1.47 4.81 3.21
CA ARG A 671 2.13 5.91 2.46
C ARG A 671 2.91 6.82 3.42
N ALA A 672 2.36 7.11 4.60
CA ALA A 672 2.99 7.94 5.62
C ALA A 672 4.23 7.26 6.26
N LYS A 673 4.12 5.96 6.59
CA LYS A 673 5.24 5.10 7.02
C LYS A 673 6.42 5.18 6.05
N ARG A 674 6.18 5.08 4.73
CA ARG A 674 7.24 5.21 3.71
C ARG A 674 7.95 6.56 3.76
N LYS A 675 7.21 7.66 3.89
CA LYS A 675 7.80 9.01 4.03
C LYS A 675 8.66 9.15 5.29
N ARG A 676 8.26 8.53 6.40
CA ARG A 676 9.11 8.47 7.60
C ARG A 676 10.32 7.54 7.40
N ASN A 677 10.18 6.42 6.70
CA ASN A 677 11.29 5.55 6.34
C ASN A 677 12.33 6.28 5.48
N GLU A 678 11.89 7.09 4.50
CA GLU A 678 12.77 7.94 3.68
C GLU A 678 13.55 8.97 4.49
N LEU A 679 13.02 9.44 5.63
CA LEU A 679 13.71 10.36 6.54
C LEU A 679 14.67 9.63 7.48
N LEU A 680 14.23 8.54 8.13
CA LEU A 680 15.07 7.67 8.96
C LEU A 680 16.28 7.11 8.18
N LEU A 681 16.10 6.82 6.89
CA LEU A 681 17.18 6.39 5.99
C LEU A 681 18.19 7.51 5.71
N ARG A 682 17.75 8.78 5.62
CA ARG A 682 18.64 9.94 5.45
C ARG A 682 19.37 10.29 6.75
N GLU A 683 18.73 10.06 7.90
CA GLU A 683 19.34 10.23 9.23
C GLU A 683 20.49 9.25 9.49
N LYS A 684 20.46 8.04 8.88
CA LYS A 684 21.63 7.13 8.88
C LYS A 684 22.80 7.60 8.00
N GLY A 685 22.64 8.63 7.15
CA GLY A 685 23.72 9.21 6.33
C GLY A 685 24.11 8.40 5.07
N ASP A 686 25.37 8.52 4.65
CA ASP A 686 25.90 7.87 3.44
C ASP A 686 26.29 6.40 3.69
N LEU A 687 25.29 5.54 3.59
CA LEU A 687 25.43 4.08 3.68
C LEU A 687 25.95 3.44 2.38
N GLY A 688 26.73 2.36 2.53
CA GLY A 688 27.14 1.50 1.41
C GLY A 688 25.94 0.78 0.77
N VAL A 689 26.08 0.29 -0.48
CA VAL A 689 24.95 -0.28 -1.25
C VAL A 689 24.24 -1.44 -0.50
N TRP A 690 25.00 -2.35 0.10
CA TRP A 690 24.46 -3.49 0.84
C TRP A 690 23.82 -3.09 2.18
N GLU A 691 24.46 -2.20 2.93
CA GLU A 691 23.96 -1.64 4.19
C GLU A 691 22.68 -0.81 3.98
N ARG A 692 22.61 -0.06 2.87
CA ARG A 692 21.41 0.66 2.42
C ARG A 692 20.29 -0.30 2.06
N HIS A 693 20.57 -1.39 1.34
CA HIS A 693 19.57 -2.43 1.04
C HIS A 693 18.98 -3.01 2.34
N ASN A 694 19.83 -3.48 3.25
CA ASN A 694 19.39 -4.08 4.50
C ASN A 694 18.66 -3.07 5.39
N THR A 695 19.12 -1.82 5.47
CA THR A 695 18.40 -0.74 6.19
C THR A 695 17.02 -0.47 5.60
N VAL A 696 16.87 -0.47 4.27
CA VAL A 696 15.56 -0.30 3.62
C VAL A 696 14.64 -1.48 3.96
N GLU A 697 15.16 -2.71 3.96
CA GLU A 697 14.41 -3.90 4.35
C GLU A 697 14.00 -3.87 5.84
N GLU A 698 14.91 -3.55 6.76
CA GLU A 698 14.62 -3.30 8.18
C GLU A 698 13.49 -2.29 8.37
N LEU A 699 13.62 -1.12 7.72
CA LEU A 699 12.66 -0.03 7.82
C LEU A 699 11.31 -0.39 7.21
N ASP A 700 11.25 -1.14 6.12
CA ASP A 700 9.98 -1.58 5.53
C ASP A 700 9.32 -2.71 6.33
N GLN A 701 10.10 -3.60 6.98
CA GLN A 701 9.59 -4.63 7.90
C GLN A 701 9.13 -4.09 9.27
N ARG A 702 9.60 -2.92 9.73
CA ARG A 702 9.18 -2.31 11.02
C ARG A 702 7.64 -2.16 11.12
N PRO A 703 7.04 -2.17 12.33
CA PRO A 703 5.60 -2.02 12.52
C PRO A 703 5.06 -0.65 12.07
N LEU A 704 3.73 -0.50 12.09
CA LEU A 704 3.07 0.81 11.94
C LEU A 704 3.00 1.48 13.32
N GLU A 705 3.48 2.72 13.40
CA GLU A 705 3.72 3.47 14.64
C GLU A 705 2.90 4.77 14.70
N VAL A 706 2.63 5.30 15.90
CA VAL A 706 1.75 6.47 16.11
C VAL A 706 2.29 7.73 15.41
N GLU A 707 3.61 7.82 15.38
CA GLU A 707 4.43 8.86 14.75
C GLU A 707 4.38 8.78 13.21
N ASP A 708 4.01 7.63 12.62
CA ASP A 708 3.79 7.53 11.18
C ASP A 708 2.62 8.43 10.73
N ALA A 709 1.66 8.71 11.60
CA ALA A 709 0.53 9.58 11.28
C ALA A 709 0.95 11.04 11.00
N ASP A 710 2.07 11.51 11.56
CA ASP A 710 2.56 12.88 11.37
C ASP A 710 2.87 13.16 9.89
N PHE A 711 3.41 12.14 9.20
CA PHE A 711 3.82 12.14 7.79
C PHE A 711 2.67 11.82 6.82
N ALA A 712 1.44 11.73 7.32
CA ALA A 712 0.26 11.56 6.48
C ALA A 712 -0.03 12.84 5.69
N GLU A 713 -0.50 12.65 4.46
CA GLU A 713 -1.11 13.70 3.63
C GLU A 713 -2.57 13.37 3.39
N PHE A 714 -3.40 14.41 3.30
CA PHE A 714 -4.80 14.23 2.95
C PHE A 714 -4.90 13.90 1.45
N PRO A 715 -5.57 12.80 1.04
CA PRO A 715 -5.58 12.32 -0.34
C PRO A 715 -6.53 13.15 -1.21
N TYR A 716 -6.17 14.40 -1.45
CA TYR A 716 -6.83 15.26 -2.42
C TYR A 716 -6.70 14.69 -3.84
N PRO A 717 -7.71 14.86 -4.72
CA PRO A 717 -7.63 14.39 -6.09
C PRO A 717 -6.46 15.03 -6.82
N ASN A 718 -5.57 14.21 -7.35
CA ASN A 718 -4.42 14.62 -8.15
C ASN A 718 -4.41 13.84 -9.48
N ILE A 719 -4.31 14.56 -10.60
CA ILE A 719 -4.67 14.00 -11.92
C ILE A 719 -3.64 14.41 -12.96
N TYR A 720 -3.19 13.47 -13.80
CA TYR A 720 -2.44 13.79 -15.01
C TYR A 720 -3.22 14.76 -15.91
N LYS A 721 -2.60 15.88 -16.27
CA LYS A 721 -3.15 16.93 -17.12
C LYS A 721 -3.70 16.38 -18.44
N ARG A 722 -2.93 15.50 -19.12
CA ARG A 722 -3.35 14.85 -20.38
C ARG A 722 -4.69 14.10 -20.26
N ASN A 723 -4.92 13.41 -19.14
CA ASN A 723 -6.14 12.63 -18.91
C ASN A 723 -7.35 13.56 -18.74
N LEU A 724 -7.17 14.69 -18.05
CA LEU A 724 -8.23 15.70 -17.89
C LEU A 724 -8.50 16.43 -19.22
N GLU A 725 -7.47 16.74 -20.00
CA GLU A 725 -7.59 17.43 -21.30
C GLU A 725 -8.29 16.57 -22.36
N ALA A 726 -8.07 15.25 -22.37
CA ALA A 726 -8.82 14.32 -23.21
C ALA A 726 -10.34 14.36 -22.90
N VAL A 727 -10.72 14.26 -21.62
CA VAL A 727 -12.14 14.32 -21.20
C VAL A 727 -12.76 15.70 -21.45
N ILE A 728 -12.01 16.79 -21.22
CA ILE A 728 -12.43 18.16 -21.57
C ILE A 728 -12.74 18.26 -23.07
N THR A 729 -11.90 17.69 -23.93
CA THR A 729 -12.06 17.72 -25.39
C THR A 729 -13.33 16.97 -25.81
N SER A 730 -13.54 15.76 -25.30
CA SER A 730 -14.77 14.97 -25.51
C SER A 730 -16.03 15.68 -24.99
N ALA A 731 -15.92 16.43 -23.89
CA ALA A 731 -17.03 17.17 -23.28
C ALA A 731 -17.34 18.52 -23.95
N ALA A 732 -16.36 19.14 -24.63
CA ALA A 732 -16.45 20.51 -25.17
C ALA A 732 -17.61 20.72 -26.16
N ASN A 733 -18.00 19.67 -26.89
CA ASN A 733 -19.09 19.73 -27.87
C ASN A 733 -20.44 19.21 -27.38
N ARG A 734 -20.52 18.53 -26.23
CA ARG A 734 -21.77 17.96 -25.70
C ARG A 734 -22.67 19.03 -25.05
N LYS A 735 -23.98 18.93 -25.26
CA LYS A 735 -25.01 19.81 -24.67
C LYS A 735 -24.96 19.69 -23.13
N GLY A 736 -25.00 20.83 -22.43
CA GLY A 736 -24.92 20.89 -20.96
C GLY A 736 -23.52 20.74 -20.34
N LEU A 737 -22.51 20.31 -21.11
CA LEU A 737 -21.13 20.14 -20.64
C LEU A 737 -20.19 21.30 -21.02
N LYS A 738 -20.41 21.97 -22.16
CA LYS A 738 -19.51 23.00 -22.74
C LYS A 738 -18.92 23.99 -21.72
N GLN A 739 -19.76 24.60 -20.87
CA GLN A 739 -19.32 25.59 -19.88
C GLN A 739 -18.41 25.00 -18.78
N ARG A 740 -18.62 23.75 -18.39
CA ARG A 740 -17.78 23.06 -17.38
C ARG A 740 -16.45 22.63 -17.98
N ALA A 741 -16.47 22.11 -19.21
CA ALA A 741 -15.27 21.78 -19.97
C ALA A 741 -14.37 23.03 -20.13
N GLU A 742 -14.92 24.17 -20.56
CA GLU A 742 -14.19 25.43 -20.70
C GLU A 742 -13.70 26.00 -19.35
N LYS A 743 -14.45 25.83 -18.25
CA LYS A 743 -13.98 26.22 -16.91
C LYS A 743 -12.78 25.38 -16.46
N LEU A 744 -12.79 24.07 -16.71
CA LEU A 744 -11.68 23.18 -16.35
C LEU A 744 -10.47 23.37 -17.28
N LYS A 745 -10.66 23.63 -18.57
CA LYS A 745 -9.60 23.98 -19.55
C LYS A 745 -8.75 25.16 -19.10
N LYS A 746 -9.39 26.18 -18.50
CA LYS A 746 -8.68 27.33 -17.90
C LYS A 746 -7.79 26.96 -16.71
N ARG A 747 -8.02 25.81 -16.06
CA ARG A 747 -7.15 25.27 -15.00
C ARG A 747 -5.97 24.48 -15.58
N THR A 748 -6.16 23.74 -16.67
CA THR A 748 -5.06 22.97 -17.30
C THR A 748 -4.01 23.87 -17.94
N ALA A 749 -4.44 25.01 -18.50
CA ALA A 749 -3.56 26.01 -19.14
C ALA A 749 -2.40 26.51 -18.26
N ALA A 750 -2.60 26.63 -16.94
CA ALA A 750 -1.60 27.13 -15.99
C ALA A 750 -0.95 26.01 -15.13
N ALA A 751 -1.25 24.74 -15.41
CA ALA A 751 -0.75 23.60 -14.64
C ALA A 751 0.40 22.85 -15.36
N GLY A 752 1.27 22.23 -14.56
CA GLY A 752 2.28 21.28 -15.02
C GLY A 752 1.68 19.92 -15.37
N GLU A 753 2.47 18.85 -15.25
CA GLU A 753 2.04 17.48 -15.57
C GLU A 753 0.83 17.02 -14.73
N PHE A 754 0.76 17.45 -13.46
CA PHE A 754 -0.28 17.08 -12.51
C PHE A 754 -1.15 18.26 -12.09
N ILE A 755 -2.42 17.98 -11.81
CA ILE A 755 -3.45 18.93 -11.37
C ILE A 755 -4.05 18.44 -10.06
N ALA A 756 -3.71 19.11 -8.97
CA ALA A 756 -4.25 18.85 -7.63
C ALA A 756 -5.49 19.72 -7.34
N PHE A 757 -6.55 19.11 -6.82
CA PHE A 757 -7.79 19.76 -6.42
C PHE A 757 -7.88 19.82 -4.89
N GLN A 758 -7.38 20.90 -4.28
CA GLN A 758 -7.29 21.03 -2.82
C GLN A 758 -8.53 21.63 -2.14
N LYS A 759 -9.34 22.41 -2.86
CA LYS A 759 -10.48 23.14 -2.27
C LYS A 759 -11.80 22.42 -2.55
N GLU A 760 -12.64 22.30 -1.52
CA GLU A 760 -13.89 21.52 -1.58
C GLU A 760 -14.82 21.92 -2.75
N TYR A 761 -14.97 23.23 -3.04
CA TYR A 761 -15.79 23.68 -4.18
C TYR A 761 -15.24 23.22 -5.54
N GLU A 762 -13.92 23.08 -5.66
CA GLU A 762 -13.24 22.67 -6.90
C GLU A 762 -13.37 21.16 -7.12
N ILE A 763 -13.29 20.39 -6.03
CA ILE A 763 -13.53 18.94 -6.02
C ILE A 763 -15.00 18.64 -6.31
N ASN A 764 -15.93 19.46 -5.81
CA ASN A 764 -17.36 19.34 -6.07
C ASN A 764 -17.70 19.68 -7.54
N GLU A 765 -17.17 20.77 -8.09
CA GLU A 765 -17.32 21.11 -9.52
C GLU A 765 -16.73 20.01 -10.44
N PHE A 766 -15.57 19.49 -10.08
CA PHE A 766 -14.92 18.40 -10.82
C PHE A 766 -15.69 17.08 -10.71
N THR A 767 -16.25 16.75 -9.53
CA THR A 767 -17.14 15.60 -9.35
C THR A 767 -18.42 15.74 -10.18
N GLU A 768 -19.03 16.93 -10.21
CA GLU A 768 -20.21 17.19 -11.03
C GLU A 768 -19.91 17.09 -12.54
N PHE A 769 -18.73 17.53 -12.96
CA PHE A 769 -18.24 17.34 -14.34
C PHE A 769 -18.11 15.85 -14.68
N CYS A 770 -17.44 15.05 -13.84
CA CYS A 770 -17.32 13.60 -14.05
C CYS A 770 -18.68 12.92 -14.17
N ASN A 771 -19.60 13.19 -13.24
CA ASN A 771 -20.95 12.64 -13.23
C ASN A 771 -21.72 13.00 -14.52
N ARG A 772 -21.59 14.24 -15.01
CA ARG A 772 -22.26 14.70 -16.25
C ARG A 772 -21.60 14.14 -17.52
N CYS A 773 -20.28 13.94 -17.54
CA CYS A 773 -19.58 13.28 -18.63
C CYS A 773 -20.01 11.81 -18.76
N LYS A 774 -20.06 11.09 -17.64
CA LYS A 774 -20.57 9.72 -17.55
C LYS A 774 -22.02 9.60 -18.02
N GLY A 775 -22.89 10.51 -17.56
CA GLY A 775 -24.27 10.64 -18.05
C GLY A 775 -24.43 11.09 -19.51
N ALA A 776 -23.33 11.42 -20.20
CA ALA A 776 -23.29 11.75 -21.63
C ALA A 776 -22.48 10.71 -22.46
N GLY A 777 -22.17 9.55 -21.88
CA GLY A 777 -21.43 8.47 -22.54
C GLY A 777 -19.94 8.74 -22.76
N ILE A 778 -19.34 9.65 -21.99
CA ILE A 778 -17.89 9.90 -21.99
C ILE A 778 -17.24 9.11 -20.86
N ASP A 779 -16.20 8.32 -21.17
CA ASP A 779 -15.41 7.66 -20.13
C ASP A 779 -14.70 8.69 -19.23
N VAL A 780 -14.72 8.38 -17.93
CA VAL A 780 -14.12 9.15 -16.85
C VAL A 780 -13.49 8.25 -15.79
N GLN A 781 -13.29 6.95 -16.05
CA GLN A 781 -12.82 5.96 -15.06
C GLN A 781 -11.59 6.44 -14.28
N TRP A 782 -10.58 6.95 -14.98
CA TRP A 782 -9.34 7.47 -14.37
C TRP A 782 -9.55 8.76 -13.55
N LEU A 783 -10.51 9.59 -13.94
CA LEU A 783 -10.89 10.83 -13.24
C LEU A 783 -11.71 10.51 -11.98
N GLU A 784 -12.67 9.59 -12.07
CA GLU A 784 -13.43 9.09 -10.92
C GLU A 784 -12.51 8.40 -9.91
N ARG A 785 -11.57 7.58 -10.37
CA ARG A 785 -10.58 6.89 -9.51
C ARG A 785 -9.69 7.85 -8.71
N SER A 786 -9.40 9.05 -9.22
CA SER A 786 -8.68 10.08 -8.44
C SER A 786 -9.51 10.68 -7.29
N LEU A 787 -10.83 10.54 -7.33
CA LEU A 787 -11.75 11.04 -6.30
C LEU A 787 -12.01 10.02 -5.18
N ASP A 788 -11.60 8.76 -5.35
CA ASP A 788 -12.08 7.65 -4.51
C ASP A 788 -11.59 7.72 -3.07
N ASP A 789 -10.28 7.89 -2.82
CA ASP A 789 -9.75 8.01 -1.46
C ASP A 789 -10.35 9.26 -0.75
N PHE A 790 -10.46 10.39 -1.46
CA PHE A 790 -11.10 11.61 -0.96
C PHE A 790 -12.58 11.38 -0.56
N LYS A 791 -13.39 10.84 -1.49
CA LYS A 791 -14.82 10.56 -1.27
C LYS A 791 -15.03 9.58 -0.12
N ARG A 792 -14.20 8.55 -0.01
CA ARG A 792 -14.28 7.54 1.08
C ARG A 792 -14.00 8.15 2.45
N LEU A 793 -12.99 9.03 2.57
CA LEU A 793 -12.71 9.75 3.82
C LEU A 793 -13.81 10.76 4.16
N HIS A 794 -14.29 11.55 3.19
CA HIS A 794 -15.40 12.47 3.41
C HIS A 794 -16.69 11.75 3.85
N ALA A 795 -16.98 10.59 3.27
CA ALA A 795 -18.06 9.70 3.71
C ALA A 795 -17.80 9.05 5.09
N ALA A 796 -16.52 8.91 5.48
CA ALA A 796 -16.09 8.44 6.80
C ALA A 796 -16.03 9.56 7.87
N ASN A 797 -16.59 10.75 7.60
CA ASN A 797 -16.56 11.92 8.48
C ASN A 797 -15.15 12.52 8.74
N ILE A 798 -14.17 12.18 7.91
CA ILE A 798 -12.77 12.63 7.98
C ILE A 798 -12.53 13.58 6.79
N GLN A 799 -12.42 14.88 7.05
CA GLN A 799 -12.50 15.93 6.02
C GLN A 799 -11.32 16.91 6.04
N THR A 800 -10.40 16.79 7.00
CA THR A 800 -9.19 17.64 7.09
C THR A 800 -7.97 16.81 7.45
N LEU A 801 -6.77 17.31 7.16
CA LEU A 801 -5.52 16.62 7.54
C LEU A 801 -5.42 16.38 9.06
N PRO A 802 -5.73 17.32 9.96
CA PRO A 802 -5.72 17.07 11.41
C PRO A 802 -6.69 15.96 11.84
N GLU A 803 -7.90 15.93 11.28
CA GLU A 803 -8.86 14.85 11.53
C GLU A 803 -8.34 13.49 11.04
N LEU A 804 -7.67 13.47 9.88
CA LEU A 804 -7.05 12.27 9.32
C LEU A 804 -5.88 11.79 10.19
N ARG A 805 -4.96 12.68 10.60
CA ARG A 805 -3.87 12.33 11.52
C ARG A 805 -4.40 11.76 12.83
N MET A 806 -5.43 12.39 13.42
CA MET A 806 -6.07 11.87 14.64
C MET A 806 -6.75 10.51 14.43
N ALA A 807 -7.47 10.30 13.31
CA ALA A 807 -8.06 9.01 12.97
C ALA A 807 -6.99 7.91 12.75
N LEU A 808 -5.83 8.25 12.20
CA LEU A 808 -4.72 7.30 12.04
C LEU A 808 -4.09 6.90 13.38
N ARG A 809 -3.87 7.86 14.29
CA ARG A 809 -3.37 7.57 15.66
C ARG A 809 -4.37 6.74 16.46
N GLU A 810 -5.67 6.97 16.27
CA GLU A 810 -6.75 6.16 16.86
C GLU A 810 -6.83 4.75 16.25
N LEU A 811 -6.52 4.58 14.95
CA LEU A 811 -6.56 3.30 14.26
C LEU A 811 -5.45 2.32 14.71
N ILE A 812 -4.26 2.83 15.02
CA ILE A 812 -3.06 2.00 15.26
C ILE A 812 -3.24 0.97 16.39
N PRO A 813 -3.79 1.31 17.58
CA PRO A 813 -4.12 0.32 18.62
C PRO A 813 -5.10 -0.79 18.20
N HIS A 814 -5.91 -0.57 17.17
CA HIS A 814 -6.83 -1.58 16.62
C HIS A 814 -6.19 -2.47 15.56
N LEU A 815 -4.97 -2.19 15.07
CA LEU A 815 -4.32 -2.99 14.02
C LEU A 815 -3.89 -4.36 14.54
N GLN A 816 -4.52 -5.42 14.03
CA GLN A 816 -4.08 -6.79 14.24
C GLN A 816 -2.87 -7.09 13.34
N LYS A 817 -1.80 -7.68 13.91
CA LYS A 817 -0.64 -8.13 13.13
C LYS A 817 -1.03 -9.30 12.21
N LYS A 818 -0.47 -9.33 11.00
CA LYS A 818 -0.56 -10.51 10.11
C LYS A 818 0.18 -11.69 10.76
N GLN A 819 -0.46 -12.86 10.76
CA GLN A 819 0.17 -14.13 11.10
C GLN A 819 1.23 -14.51 10.05
N ALA A 820 2.40 -14.95 10.51
CA ALA A 820 3.42 -15.54 9.66
C ALA A 820 3.03 -16.98 9.27
N ASP A 821 3.51 -17.43 8.11
CA ASP A 821 3.56 -18.86 7.81
C ASP A 821 4.41 -19.60 8.85
N ASP A 822 4.07 -20.87 9.09
CA ASP A 822 4.84 -21.78 9.94
C ASP A 822 6.30 -21.89 9.45
N PRO A 823 7.31 -21.70 10.33
CA PRO A 823 8.72 -21.79 9.94
C PRO A 823 9.12 -23.18 9.43
N VAL A 824 8.55 -24.28 9.97
CA VAL A 824 8.79 -25.64 9.50
C VAL A 824 8.26 -25.80 8.09
N LEU A 825 6.99 -25.44 7.87
CA LEU A 825 6.36 -25.49 6.56
C LEU A 825 7.13 -24.65 5.53
N LYS A 826 7.58 -23.45 5.90
CA LYS A 826 8.38 -22.57 5.04
C LYS A 826 9.74 -23.20 4.68
N ALA A 827 10.39 -23.84 5.65
CA ALA A 827 11.68 -24.52 5.42
C ALA A 827 11.52 -25.77 4.55
N GLU A 828 10.51 -26.61 4.79
CA GLU A 828 10.19 -27.76 3.93
C GLU A 828 9.81 -27.32 2.51
N GLN A 829 9.02 -26.25 2.35
CA GLN A 829 8.71 -25.68 1.04
C GLN A 829 9.97 -25.22 0.28
N ALA A 830 11.04 -24.83 0.98
CA ALA A 830 12.33 -24.45 0.39
C ALA A 830 13.22 -25.64 -0.03
N LEU A 831 12.83 -26.90 0.25
CA LEU A 831 13.46 -28.12 -0.28
C LEU A 831 12.93 -28.52 -1.67
N ILE A 832 11.77 -27.99 -2.06
CA ILE A 832 11.06 -28.37 -3.29
C ILE A 832 11.82 -27.83 -4.50
N GLY A 833 12.06 -28.69 -5.49
CA GLY A 833 12.83 -28.36 -6.70
C GLY A 833 14.36 -28.28 -6.50
N LYS A 834 14.87 -28.22 -5.27
CA LYS A 834 16.33 -28.31 -5.02
C LYS A 834 16.82 -29.73 -5.33
N LYS A 835 17.85 -29.87 -6.17
CA LYS A 835 18.60 -31.12 -6.26
C LYS A 835 19.38 -31.29 -4.95
N LEU A 836 19.10 -32.38 -4.25
CA LEU A 836 19.81 -32.84 -3.05
C LEU A 836 20.06 -34.33 -3.32
N GLU A 837 21.31 -34.69 -3.58
CA GLU A 837 21.75 -36.07 -3.88
C GLU A 837 21.57 -36.97 -2.64
N GLY A 838 21.29 -38.26 -2.83
CA GLY A 838 21.00 -39.21 -1.76
C GLY A 838 19.74 -38.97 -0.90
N PHE A 839 19.11 -37.79 -0.95
CA PHE A 839 18.07 -37.40 0.00
C PHE A 839 16.65 -37.88 -0.39
N PHE A 840 16.19 -38.93 0.30
CA PHE A 840 14.84 -39.52 0.21
C PHE A 840 14.21 -39.69 1.61
N PRO A 841 13.31 -38.78 2.04
CA PRO A 841 12.59 -38.89 3.31
C PRO A 841 11.90 -40.23 3.54
N THR A 842 12.14 -40.84 4.69
CA THR A 842 11.57 -42.11 5.11
C THR A 842 10.07 -41.97 5.40
N PRO A 843 9.17 -42.72 4.74
CA PRO A 843 7.73 -42.62 5.03
C PRO A 843 7.36 -43.20 6.40
N ARG A 844 6.39 -42.59 7.08
CA ARG A 844 6.03 -42.89 8.49
C ARG A 844 5.78 -44.38 8.76
N SER A 845 5.15 -45.10 7.83
CA SER A 845 4.92 -46.55 7.94
C SER A 845 6.21 -47.37 8.00
N VAL A 846 7.23 -47.01 7.21
CA VAL A 846 8.56 -47.63 7.26
C VAL A 846 9.26 -47.27 8.57
N ILE A 847 9.15 -46.02 9.02
CA ILE A 847 9.73 -45.59 10.30
C ILE A 847 9.14 -46.39 11.47
N SER A 848 7.80 -46.55 11.54
CA SER A 848 7.17 -47.37 12.58
C SER A 848 7.74 -48.79 12.62
N ARG A 849 7.92 -49.42 11.45
CA ARG A 849 8.55 -50.76 11.35
C ARG A 849 10.00 -50.76 11.82
N MET A 850 10.77 -49.70 11.55
CA MET A 850 12.12 -49.56 12.09
C MET A 850 12.14 -49.42 13.62
N LEU A 851 11.19 -48.68 14.22
CA LEU A 851 11.12 -48.52 15.68
C LEU A 851 10.70 -49.82 16.38
N GLU A 852 9.80 -50.60 15.78
CA GLU A 852 9.46 -51.96 16.24
C GLU A 852 10.70 -52.87 16.29
N LEU A 853 11.46 -52.93 15.18
CA LEU A 853 12.66 -53.77 15.08
C LEU A 853 13.79 -53.27 15.99
N ALA A 854 13.89 -51.95 16.18
CA ALA A 854 14.87 -51.34 17.05
C ALA A 854 14.65 -51.70 18.52
N ASP A 855 13.40 -51.96 18.96
CA ASP A 855 13.11 -52.46 20.32
C ASP A 855 13.80 -51.58 21.38
N ILE A 856 13.37 -50.32 21.41
CA ILE A 856 14.05 -49.20 22.07
C ILE A 856 13.75 -49.23 23.57
N PRO A 857 14.76 -49.40 24.45
CA PRO A 857 14.54 -49.32 25.89
C PRO A 857 14.40 -47.86 26.36
N PRO A 858 13.75 -47.61 27.51
CA PRO A 858 13.73 -46.28 28.13
C PRO A 858 15.14 -45.72 28.36
N GLU A 859 15.29 -44.40 28.26
CA GLU A 859 16.56 -43.65 28.37
C GLU A 859 17.69 -44.02 27.39
N ALA A 860 17.44 -44.86 26.37
CA ALA A 860 18.44 -45.28 25.38
C ALA A 860 19.18 -44.10 24.73
N ARG A 861 20.49 -44.26 24.51
CA ARG A 861 21.25 -43.43 23.57
C ARG A 861 20.91 -43.89 22.15
N ILE A 862 20.32 -43.00 21.35
CA ILE A 862 19.91 -43.30 19.98
C ILE A 862 20.68 -42.41 19.01
N LEU A 863 21.27 -42.99 17.97
CA LEU A 863 21.86 -42.23 16.86
C LEU A 863 20.96 -42.29 15.62
N GLU A 864 20.69 -41.11 15.04
CA GLU A 864 20.23 -40.95 13.66
C GLU A 864 21.36 -40.29 12.84
N PRO A 865 22.19 -41.09 12.14
CA PRO A 865 23.45 -40.64 11.54
C PRO A 865 23.28 -39.92 10.18
N SER A 866 22.06 -39.77 9.68
CA SER A 866 21.76 -39.13 8.40
C SER A 866 20.34 -38.57 8.48
N ALA A 867 20.17 -37.52 9.28
CA ALA A 867 18.86 -37.09 9.77
C ALA A 867 17.92 -36.56 8.68
N GLY A 868 18.44 -36.11 7.54
CA GLY A 868 17.64 -35.62 6.43
C GLY A 868 16.77 -34.43 6.88
N LYS A 869 15.44 -34.50 6.71
CA LYS A 869 14.52 -33.50 7.28
C LYS A 869 13.93 -33.88 8.66
N GLY A 870 14.50 -34.90 9.31
CA GLY A 870 14.21 -35.30 10.69
C GLY A 870 12.93 -36.12 10.89
N ASP A 871 12.48 -36.86 9.87
CA ASP A 871 11.22 -37.60 9.96
C ASP A 871 11.31 -38.82 10.91
N ILE A 872 12.48 -39.45 11.02
CA ILE A 872 12.74 -40.48 12.04
C ILE A 872 12.86 -39.81 13.42
N LEU A 873 13.60 -38.70 13.56
CA LEU A 873 13.67 -37.91 14.81
C LEU A 873 12.30 -37.47 15.32
N ASP A 874 11.38 -37.06 14.45
CA ASP A 874 10.01 -36.68 14.81
C ASP A 874 9.27 -37.87 15.45
N MET A 875 9.32 -39.03 14.80
CA MET A 875 8.69 -40.26 15.29
C MET A 875 9.36 -40.76 16.58
N LEU A 876 10.70 -40.66 16.70
CA LEU A 876 11.45 -41.01 17.90
C LEU A 876 11.06 -40.11 19.09
N ARG A 877 10.87 -38.81 18.89
CA ARG A 877 10.35 -37.91 19.94
C ARG A 877 8.91 -38.21 20.32
N GLU A 878 8.08 -38.62 19.36
CA GLU A 878 6.66 -38.96 19.58
C GLU A 878 6.51 -40.29 20.36
N HIS A 879 7.33 -41.30 20.09
CA HIS A 879 7.19 -42.65 20.63
C HIS A 879 8.19 -43.00 21.76
N CYS A 880 9.32 -42.30 21.85
CA CYS A 880 10.40 -42.56 22.81
C CYS A 880 10.92 -41.24 23.45
N PRO A 881 10.05 -40.45 24.12
CA PRO A 881 10.38 -39.09 24.57
C PRO A 881 11.52 -39.03 25.61
N ASP A 882 11.75 -40.10 26.37
CA ASP A 882 12.83 -40.19 27.37
C ASP A 882 14.20 -40.55 26.75
N ALA A 883 14.26 -40.86 25.45
CA ALA A 883 15.48 -41.30 24.78
C ALA A 883 16.44 -40.15 24.47
N ARG A 884 17.74 -40.44 24.56
CA ARG A 884 18.83 -39.48 24.35
C ARG A 884 19.26 -39.50 22.89
N LEU A 885 18.54 -38.73 22.07
CA LEU A 885 18.77 -38.64 20.62
C LEU A 885 20.04 -37.83 20.30
N THR A 886 20.95 -38.44 19.54
CA THR A 886 21.98 -37.74 18.76
C THR A 886 21.60 -37.83 17.28
N ALA A 887 21.76 -36.73 16.56
CA ALA A 887 21.40 -36.63 15.15
C ALA A 887 22.55 -35.96 14.38
N ILE A 888 22.83 -36.42 13.16
CA ILE A 888 23.88 -35.87 12.30
C ILE A 888 23.32 -35.56 10.92
N GLU A 889 23.63 -34.39 10.37
CA GLU A 889 23.27 -34.01 9.00
C GLU A 889 24.36 -33.18 8.31
N LEU A 890 24.75 -33.58 7.10
CA LEU A 890 25.81 -32.94 6.32
C LEU A 890 25.29 -31.71 5.55
N ASN A 891 24.04 -31.77 5.06
CA ASN A 891 23.48 -30.78 4.16
C ASN A 891 22.92 -29.56 4.91
N GLY A 892 23.55 -28.40 4.69
CA GLY A 892 23.15 -27.15 5.34
C GLY A 892 21.71 -26.68 5.05
N THR A 893 21.09 -27.07 3.94
CA THR A 893 19.67 -26.74 3.68
C THR A 893 18.72 -27.65 4.46
N LEU A 894 19.12 -28.90 4.74
CA LEU A 894 18.31 -29.82 5.53
C LEU A 894 18.40 -29.46 7.03
N PHE A 895 19.57 -28.99 7.46
CA PHE A 895 19.76 -28.38 8.78
C PHE A 895 18.78 -27.23 9.08
N ASP A 896 18.44 -26.38 8.10
CA ASP A 896 17.43 -25.31 8.29
C ASP A 896 16.05 -25.86 8.68
N VAL A 897 15.65 -27.02 8.15
CA VAL A 897 14.38 -27.69 8.49
C VAL A 897 14.46 -28.34 9.86
N LEU A 898 15.58 -29.02 10.16
CA LEU A 898 15.83 -29.63 11.46
C LEU A 898 15.81 -28.58 12.59
N ALA A 899 16.46 -27.43 12.37
CA ALA A 899 16.44 -26.30 13.29
C ALA A 899 15.02 -25.70 13.43
N ALA A 900 14.26 -25.57 12.34
CA ALA A 900 12.87 -25.10 12.40
C ALA A 900 11.95 -26.05 13.19
N LYS A 901 12.18 -27.37 13.10
CA LYS A 901 11.53 -28.42 13.93
C LYS A 901 12.06 -28.48 15.37
N GLY A 902 13.06 -27.69 15.73
CA GLY A 902 13.67 -27.70 17.06
C GLY A 902 14.45 -28.99 17.37
N HIS A 903 15.01 -29.65 16.35
CA HIS A 903 15.96 -30.75 16.54
C HIS A 903 17.34 -30.20 16.85
N SER A 904 18.02 -30.79 17.84
CA SER A 904 19.44 -30.53 18.09
C SER A 904 20.24 -31.54 17.28
N VAL A 905 21.01 -31.04 16.30
CA VAL A 905 21.68 -31.87 15.29
C VAL A 905 23.11 -31.41 15.14
N GLU A 906 24.05 -32.35 15.04
CA GLU A 906 25.43 -32.07 14.68
C GLU A 906 25.56 -31.91 13.17
N ARG A 907 26.21 -30.82 12.74
CA ARG A 907 26.43 -30.55 11.31
C ARG A 907 27.82 -31.02 10.91
N GLY A 908 27.92 -32.25 10.41
CA GLY A 908 29.19 -32.90 10.10
C GLY A 908 29.05 -34.08 9.14
N ASN A 909 30.17 -34.74 8.86
CA ASN A 909 30.22 -36.00 8.11
C ASN A 909 30.09 -37.18 9.08
N PHE A 910 29.09 -38.03 8.90
CA PHE A 910 28.88 -39.18 9.79
C PHE A 910 30.08 -40.15 9.80
N LEU A 911 30.79 -40.35 8.69
CA LEU A 911 31.97 -41.25 8.66
C LEU A 911 33.17 -40.76 9.48
N GLU A 912 33.11 -39.53 10.01
CA GLU A 912 34.11 -38.96 10.93
C GLU A 912 33.61 -39.00 12.40
N HIS A 913 32.35 -39.40 12.64
CA HIS A 913 31.72 -39.38 13.96
C HIS A 913 32.27 -40.44 14.90
N GLN A 914 32.24 -40.18 16.21
CA GLN A 914 32.71 -41.10 17.24
C GLN A 914 31.76 -41.08 18.44
N GLY A 915 31.46 -42.26 18.99
CA GLY A 915 30.53 -42.42 20.11
C GLY A 915 30.21 -43.88 20.41
N GLU A 916 29.25 -44.10 21.29
CA GLU A 916 28.71 -45.43 21.62
C GLU A 916 27.20 -45.30 21.87
N TYR A 917 26.39 -46.10 21.18
CA TYR A 917 24.93 -45.96 21.14
C TYR A 917 24.19 -47.28 21.39
N ASP A 918 23.16 -47.22 22.22
CA ASP A 918 22.35 -48.39 22.58
C ASP A 918 21.41 -48.79 21.44
N ARG A 919 21.00 -47.80 20.60
CA ARG A 919 20.23 -48.01 19.38
C ARG A 919 20.73 -47.09 18.25
N ILE A 920 20.66 -47.56 17.01
CA ILE A 920 20.92 -46.73 15.83
C ILE A 920 19.81 -46.99 14.82
N VAL A 921 19.17 -45.92 14.33
CA VAL A 921 18.03 -45.99 13.41
C VAL A 921 18.32 -45.08 12.23
N MET A 922 18.44 -45.62 11.02
CA MET A 922 19.05 -44.87 9.91
C MET A 922 18.51 -45.17 8.51
N ASN A 923 18.50 -44.13 7.67
CA ASN A 923 18.26 -44.22 6.23
C ASN A 923 19.47 -43.59 5.49
N PRO A 924 20.61 -44.30 5.38
CA PRO A 924 21.81 -43.80 4.71
C PRO A 924 21.60 -43.57 3.21
N PRO A 925 22.39 -42.69 2.57
CA PRO A 925 22.35 -42.49 1.12
C PRO A 925 22.72 -43.78 0.36
N PHE A 926 21.84 -44.22 -0.54
CA PHE A 926 22.00 -45.44 -1.35
C PHE A 926 23.02 -45.32 -2.49
N GLU A 927 23.50 -44.12 -2.79
CA GLU A 927 24.38 -43.87 -3.93
C GLU A 927 25.79 -44.44 -3.71
N LYS A 928 26.40 -44.95 -4.79
CA LYS A 928 27.82 -45.38 -4.84
C LYS A 928 28.21 -46.49 -3.83
N GLY A 929 27.25 -47.11 -3.15
CA GLY A 929 27.49 -48.12 -2.10
C GLY A 929 27.73 -47.52 -0.71
N ALA A 930 27.45 -46.24 -0.51
CA ALA A 930 27.60 -45.57 0.78
C ALA A 930 26.66 -46.15 1.87
N ASP A 931 25.58 -46.84 1.49
CA ASP A 931 24.75 -47.58 2.45
C ASP A 931 25.56 -48.68 3.16
N MET A 932 26.36 -49.47 2.44
CA MET A 932 27.25 -50.49 3.01
C MET A 932 28.32 -49.91 3.94
N GLU A 933 28.88 -48.76 3.60
CA GLU A 933 29.94 -48.10 4.37
C GLU A 933 29.39 -47.49 5.66
N HIS A 934 28.26 -46.77 5.57
CA HIS A 934 27.58 -46.21 6.73
C HIS A 934 27.04 -47.29 7.68
N VAL A 935 26.54 -48.42 7.19
CA VAL A 935 26.04 -49.53 8.04
C VAL A 935 27.18 -50.22 8.80
N ARG A 936 28.36 -50.39 8.18
CA ARG A 936 29.55 -50.91 8.88
C ARG A 936 30.04 -49.93 9.95
N HIS A 937 30.16 -48.64 9.62
CA HIS A 937 30.57 -47.63 10.60
C HIS A 937 29.57 -47.49 11.77
N ALA A 938 28.27 -47.57 11.49
CA ALA A 938 27.24 -47.60 12.52
C ALA A 938 27.36 -48.83 13.44
N PHE A 939 27.67 -50.01 12.91
CA PHE A 939 27.89 -51.21 13.73
C PHE A 939 29.07 -51.05 14.70
N ASP A 940 30.17 -50.42 14.27
CA ASP A 940 31.32 -50.15 15.16
C ASP A 940 30.96 -49.24 16.34
N LEU A 941 29.97 -48.34 16.16
CA LEU A 941 29.44 -47.41 17.17
C LEU A 941 28.35 -47.99 18.08
N LEU A 942 27.93 -49.25 17.92
CA LEU A 942 26.95 -49.89 18.81
C LEU A 942 27.53 -50.21 20.18
N ALA A 943 26.77 -49.95 21.25
CA ALA A 943 27.04 -50.50 22.58
C ALA A 943 26.88 -52.03 22.61
N PRO A 944 27.41 -52.73 23.62
CA PRO A 944 27.08 -54.14 23.86
C PRO A 944 25.59 -54.33 24.16
N ASN A 945 24.93 -55.30 23.53
CA ASN A 945 23.46 -55.46 23.44
C ASN A 945 22.75 -54.34 22.65
N GLY A 946 23.52 -53.58 21.86
CA GLY A 946 23.02 -52.55 20.96
C GLY A 946 22.28 -53.15 19.76
N LYS A 947 21.35 -52.39 19.17
CA LYS A 947 20.68 -52.75 17.91
C LYS A 947 20.80 -51.64 16.87
N LEU A 948 21.26 -52.00 15.69
CA LEU A 948 21.24 -51.16 14.49
C LEU A 948 20.08 -51.59 13.59
N VAL A 949 19.26 -50.63 13.18
CA VAL A 949 18.21 -50.81 12.17
C VAL A 949 18.43 -49.80 11.04
N ALA A 950 18.80 -50.31 9.87
CA ALA A 950 19.16 -49.50 8.71
C ALA A 950 18.29 -49.84 7.50
N ILE A 951 17.83 -48.84 6.76
CA ILE A 951 17.32 -49.04 5.40
C ILE A 951 18.52 -49.11 4.45
N MET A 952 18.52 -50.08 3.55
CA MET A 952 19.51 -50.21 2.49
C MET A 952 18.82 -50.37 1.14
N SER A 953 19.56 -50.07 0.08
CA SER A 953 19.13 -50.45 -1.27
C SER A 953 19.19 -51.99 -1.43
N GLU A 954 18.50 -52.53 -2.43
CA GLU A 954 18.67 -53.94 -2.81
C GLU A 954 20.05 -54.26 -3.41
N GLY A 955 20.79 -53.24 -3.88
CA GLY A 955 22.06 -53.40 -4.59
C GLY A 955 23.07 -54.34 -3.91
N PRO A 956 23.43 -54.11 -2.63
CA PRO A 956 24.33 -54.97 -1.85
C PRO A 956 23.90 -56.44 -1.76
N PHE A 957 22.64 -56.78 -2.04
CA PHE A 957 22.08 -58.11 -1.83
C PHE A 957 22.00 -58.98 -3.10
N PHE A 958 22.00 -58.38 -4.29
CA PHE A 958 22.03 -59.10 -5.57
C PHE A 958 23.28 -58.87 -6.43
N ARG A 959 24.09 -57.85 -6.15
CA ARG A 959 25.28 -57.54 -6.96
C ARG A 959 26.44 -58.49 -6.68
N ASN A 960 27.07 -58.97 -7.74
CA ASN A 960 28.22 -59.89 -7.71
C ASN A 960 29.58 -59.17 -7.84
N ASP A 961 29.65 -57.90 -7.44
CA ASP A 961 30.91 -57.18 -7.26
C ASP A 961 31.51 -57.45 -5.87
N THR A 962 32.78 -57.08 -5.71
CA THR A 962 33.56 -57.34 -4.50
C THR A 962 32.94 -56.68 -3.26
N GLN A 963 32.56 -55.39 -3.36
CA GLN A 963 32.05 -54.59 -2.25
C GLN A 963 30.74 -55.19 -1.69
N ALA A 964 29.80 -55.54 -2.57
CA ALA A 964 28.54 -56.19 -2.21
C ALA A 964 28.74 -57.62 -1.67
N THR A 965 29.71 -58.37 -2.19
CA THR A 965 30.02 -59.73 -1.72
C THR A 965 30.67 -59.71 -0.33
N GLU A 966 31.64 -58.82 -0.11
CA GLU A 966 32.23 -58.57 1.20
C GLU A 966 31.23 -58.04 2.21
N PHE A 967 30.21 -57.29 1.77
CA PHE A 967 29.15 -56.81 2.65
C PHE A 967 28.22 -57.94 3.10
N ARG A 968 27.79 -58.83 2.19
CA ARG A 968 26.97 -60.00 2.56
C ARG A 968 27.72 -60.95 3.49
N ASN A 969 28.97 -61.29 3.17
CA ASN A 969 29.79 -62.16 4.01
C ASN A 969 29.95 -61.57 5.43
N TRP A 970 30.22 -60.27 5.53
CA TRP A 970 30.30 -59.57 6.82
C TRP A 970 28.95 -59.57 7.57
N LEU A 971 27.84 -59.38 6.87
CA LEU A 971 26.50 -59.39 7.48
C LEU A 971 26.14 -60.78 8.04
N ASP A 972 26.47 -61.84 7.31
CA ASP A 972 26.32 -63.23 7.76
C ASP A 972 27.25 -63.51 8.97
N GLU A 973 28.49 -62.98 8.96
CA GLU A 973 29.47 -63.12 10.06
C GLU A 973 29.04 -62.44 11.36
N VAL A 974 28.36 -61.28 11.29
CA VAL A 974 27.79 -60.58 12.47
C VAL A 974 26.38 -61.07 12.83
N GLY A 975 25.81 -62.02 12.08
CA GLY A 975 24.47 -62.56 12.34
C GLY A 975 23.34 -61.56 12.11
N GLY A 976 23.46 -60.68 11.10
CA GLY A 976 22.47 -59.66 10.78
C GLY A 976 21.27 -60.21 9.99
N ASP A 977 20.06 -59.87 10.42
CA ASP A 977 18.81 -60.16 9.72
C ASP A 977 18.51 -59.11 8.62
N SER A 978 17.72 -59.47 7.61
CA SER A 978 17.16 -58.48 6.68
C SER A 978 15.75 -58.81 6.16
N GLU A 979 14.92 -57.77 6.04
CA GLU A 979 13.50 -57.82 5.66
C GLU A 979 13.27 -56.92 4.44
N GLN A 980 12.86 -57.49 3.31
CA GLN A 980 12.59 -56.74 2.08
C GLN A 980 11.32 -55.90 2.22
N LEU A 981 11.39 -54.61 1.88
CA LEU A 981 10.23 -53.72 1.89
C LEU A 981 9.41 -53.86 0.61
N SER A 982 8.14 -53.43 0.65
CA SER A 982 7.28 -53.38 -0.52
C SER A 982 7.84 -52.43 -1.59
N GLU A 983 7.62 -52.75 -2.87
CA GLU A 983 8.20 -51.95 -3.97
C GLU A 983 7.72 -50.48 -3.98
N ASP A 984 6.50 -50.23 -3.49
CA ASP A 984 5.93 -48.88 -3.37
C ASP A 984 6.33 -48.14 -2.07
N ALA A 985 7.15 -48.73 -1.19
CA ALA A 985 7.47 -48.17 0.13
C ALA A 985 7.96 -46.71 0.07
N PHE A 986 8.77 -46.35 -0.93
CA PHE A 986 9.25 -44.99 -1.19
C PHE A 986 8.62 -44.34 -2.44
N ASN A 987 7.56 -44.94 -2.99
CA ASN A 987 6.87 -44.46 -4.19
C ASN A 987 5.39 -44.10 -3.92
N SER A 988 4.92 -44.19 -2.68
CA SER A 988 3.54 -43.85 -2.30
C SER A 988 3.15 -42.40 -2.61
N SER A 989 1.86 -42.07 -2.54
CA SER A 989 1.35 -40.68 -2.64
C SER A 989 1.79 -39.78 -1.49
N GLU A 990 2.27 -40.37 -0.38
CA GLU A 990 2.67 -39.66 0.85
C GLU A 990 4.18 -39.34 0.88
N ALA A 991 4.99 -39.97 0.01
CA ALA A 991 6.42 -39.78 -0.04
C ALA A 991 6.79 -38.36 -0.53
N PHE A 992 7.44 -37.56 0.34
CA PHE A 992 7.89 -36.19 0.04
C PHE A 992 8.82 -36.12 -1.19
N ARG A 993 9.61 -37.19 -1.42
CA ARG A 993 10.31 -37.46 -2.67
C ARG A 993 10.11 -38.93 -3.02
N LYS A 994 9.55 -39.19 -4.20
CA LYS A 994 9.35 -40.55 -4.71
C LYS A 994 10.67 -41.11 -5.26
N THR A 995 10.89 -42.40 -5.08
CA THR A 995 11.93 -43.17 -5.78
C THR A 995 11.47 -44.60 -6.04
N GLY A 996 11.89 -45.15 -7.19
CA GLY A 996 11.66 -46.55 -7.56
C GLY A 996 12.77 -47.50 -7.08
N VAL A 997 13.68 -47.03 -6.21
CA VAL A 997 14.71 -47.88 -5.61
C VAL A 997 14.05 -48.85 -4.64
N ARG A 998 14.07 -50.14 -5.00
CA ARG A 998 13.71 -51.23 -4.08
C ARG A 998 14.69 -51.24 -2.90
N THR A 999 14.14 -51.34 -1.69
CA THR A 999 14.86 -51.22 -0.42
C THR A 999 14.53 -52.38 0.51
N ARG A 1000 15.37 -52.58 1.52
CA ARG A 1000 15.13 -53.49 2.64
C ARG A 1000 15.57 -52.88 3.95
N ILE A 1001 15.01 -53.37 5.06
CA ILE A 1001 15.54 -53.11 6.39
C ILE A 1001 16.59 -54.19 6.71
N VAL A 1002 17.72 -53.78 7.25
CA VAL A 1002 18.74 -54.64 7.87
C VAL A 1002 18.71 -54.39 9.38
N THR A 1003 18.72 -55.46 10.16
CA THR A 1003 18.75 -55.41 11.63
C THR A 1003 19.96 -56.19 12.14
N ILE A 1004 20.82 -55.54 12.93
CA ILE A 1004 22.02 -56.16 13.52
C ILE A 1004 22.02 -55.93 15.03
N ALA A 1005 22.30 -56.98 15.80
CA ALA A 1005 22.53 -56.90 17.24
C ALA A 1005 24.01 -57.15 17.57
N ARG A 1006 24.53 -56.51 18.62
CA ARG A 1006 25.96 -56.60 19.04
C ARG A 1006 26.12 -57.20 20.44
#